data_AF-A0A4R3TXE5-F1
#
_entry.id   AF-A0A4R3TXE5-F1
#
_cell.length_a   1.000
_cell.length_b   1.000
_cell.length_c   1.000
_cell.angle_alpha   90.00
_cell.angle_beta   90.00
_cell.angle_gamma   90.00
#
_symmetry.space_group_name_H-M   'P 1'
#
loop_
_entity.id
_entity.type
_entity.pdbx_description
1 polymer ?
#
loop_
_entity_poly.entity_id
_entity_poly.type
_entity_poly.pdbx_seq_one_letter_code
_entity_poly.pdbx_strand_id
1 'polypeptide(L)'
;MKLIVVHSTDGFDKPDGSLIAGVSIGELVTSTGATQGDFVEVELSDQTHVWIKGDDLKPVDPAARIAADRASFVVECLVRERERNEIVGTGPWFVAADFLIARALIETTIANMAPQPNSLAAGPMLVTPKEWRRFLAEGGEPAKGLKDDDYDRWLTQVKCAAFTMFAHAKAFSDVQKESNVAAESSAFLPTYLDIFHTYLFDSAKAAVAVLNARNDDAAKDRHMDVLLSGILSAADINTLLSTRAKYLGGPGVAKTVTEFIQSTELELRGALKVALDLIGQHAPDELPSQPDPPAIKRVAKVPTDVAPVPNVNPAPFATINTPLNQMFWPVITDDSQAMVVSYLNDAGQVIGSSGRRFFADRRNGERHHVGMDIFCREGDVVVSCAPGKIVAFYSFYRRPTTGEDTFALFVAHDGVVINYGEVRRSAREEFGWKIGDDVTAGQRIARVSGTDMIHFETYMPGAVQNSRWLRGQPRPPKLLNPTMLLLTLASGATRVDKSGGTSVGNGSARIKPAVGDPPQDDDLLTLARTIYGEARSQREPAAGREAVAHVVMTRLAKKFRNAKTITDVCRAKRQFSCWNSGDPNKRVIEAANRGINPVFDQCYAFAEQVANGQLDDNTGGATHYYSETMRRPPPWANPPAKQTTQIGSHLFFKNVR
;
A
#
# COMPACT_ATOMS: atom_id res chain seq x y z
N MET A 1 -10.62 46.64 -5.59
CA MET A 1 -11.46 45.41 -5.56
C MET A 1 -10.56 44.23 -5.22
N LYS A 2 -10.95 43.30 -4.34
CA LYS A 2 -10.10 42.12 -4.05
C LYS A 2 -10.20 41.12 -5.19
N LEU A 3 -9.05 40.72 -5.70
CA LEU A 3 -8.89 39.75 -6.76
C LEU A 3 -8.02 38.60 -6.27
N ILE A 4 -8.19 37.43 -6.86
CA ILE A 4 -7.29 36.28 -6.67
C ILE A 4 -6.55 35.99 -7.97
N VAL A 5 -5.25 35.73 -7.86
CA VAL A 5 -4.40 35.32 -8.96
C VAL A 5 -4.67 33.84 -9.27
N VAL A 6 -5.08 33.52 -10.50
CA VAL A 6 -5.54 32.15 -10.87
C VAL A 6 -4.50 31.30 -11.61
N HIS A 7 -3.40 31.92 -12.05
CA HIS A 7 -2.21 31.23 -12.56
C HIS A 7 -0.96 31.90 -12.01
N SER A 8 0.13 31.15 -11.81
CA SER A 8 1.41 31.79 -11.47
C SER A 8 1.84 32.68 -12.64
N THR A 9 2.09 33.95 -12.37
CA THR A 9 2.23 34.98 -13.39
C THR A 9 3.30 36.00 -13.01
N ASP A 10 3.74 36.76 -13.99
CA ASP A 10 4.77 37.77 -13.86
C ASP A 10 4.12 39.14 -13.56
N GLY A 11 4.64 39.84 -12.55
CA GLY A 11 4.29 41.22 -12.22
C GLY A 11 5.27 42.20 -12.86
N PHE A 12 4.74 43.12 -13.67
CA PHE A 12 5.54 44.07 -14.46
C PHE A 12 5.48 45.50 -13.87
N ASP A 13 6.54 46.29 -14.09
CA ASP A 13 6.59 47.73 -13.70
C ASP A 13 5.58 48.60 -14.47
N LYS A 14 5.28 48.18 -15.70
CA LYS A 14 4.27 48.74 -16.60
C LYS A 14 3.81 47.62 -17.57
N PRO A 15 2.70 47.80 -18.30
CA PRO A 15 2.28 46.84 -19.32
C PRO A 15 3.40 46.54 -20.32
N ASP A 16 3.67 45.26 -20.54
CA ASP A 16 4.77 44.75 -21.38
C ASP A 16 6.17 45.27 -20.98
N GLY A 17 6.33 45.65 -19.71
CA GLY A 17 7.55 46.21 -19.12
C GLY A 17 8.55 45.17 -18.64
N SER A 18 9.38 45.57 -17.68
CA SER A 18 10.33 44.66 -17.03
C SER A 18 9.64 43.91 -15.90
N LEU A 19 10.00 42.63 -15.75
CA LEU A 19 9.63 41.83 -14.59
C LEU A 19 10.18 42.49 -13.31
N ILE A 20 9.31 42.74 -12.33
CA ILE A 20 9.70 43.27 -11.02
C ILE A 20 9.24 42.40 -9.85
N ALA A 21 8.28 41.48 -10.07
CA ALA A 21 7.88 40.49 -9.07
C ALA A 21 7.37 39.20 -9.75
N GLY A 22 7.60 38.05 -9.12
CA GLY A 22 6.86 36.82 -9.44
C GLY A 22 5.64 36.72 -8.53
N VAL A 23 4.45 36.52 -9.11
CA VAL A 23 3.18 36.51 -8.36
C VAL A 23 2.61 35.11 -8.38
N SER A 24 2.36 34.56 -7.19
CA SER A 24 2.00 33.15 -7.04
C SER A 24 0.49 32.93 -7.26
N ILE A 25 0.14 31.77 -7.81
CA ILE A 25 -1.26 31.33 -7.85
C ILE A 25 -1.87 31.33 -6.42
N GLY A 26 -3.09 31.84 -6.30
CA GLY A 26 -3.81 31.95 -5.04
C GLY A 26 -3.51 33.22 -4.23
N GLU A 27 -2.57 34.06 -4.68
CA GLU A 27 -2.28 35.34 -4.02
C GLU A 27 -3.49 36.29 -4.09
N LEU A 28 -3.84 36.89 -2.96
CA LEU A 28 -4.88 37.89 -2.86
C LEU A 28 -4.27 39.27 -3.13
N VAL A 29 -4.74 39.91 -4.19
CA VAL A 29 -4.26 41.24 -4.60
C VAL A 29 -5.41 42.23 -4.60
N THR A 30 -5.10 43.51 -4.46
CA THR A 30 -6.10 44.56 -4.51
C THR A 30 -5.95 45.33 -5.81
N SER A 31 -6.96 45.28 -6.67
CA SER A 31 -6.97 46.13 -7.87
C SER A 31 -7.08 47.60 -7.47
N THR A 32 -6.17 48.42 -8.03
CA THR A 32 -6.17 49.88 -7.91
C THR A 32 -7.26 50.52 -8.77
N GLY A 33 -7.78 49.77 -9.74
CA GLY A 33 -8.75 50.21 -10.75
C GLY A 33 -8.11 50.71 -12.04
N ALA A 34 -6.77 50.82 -12.11
CA ALA A 34 -6.09 51.18 -13.35
C ALA A 34 -5.93 49.97 -14.29
N THR A 35 -6.18 50.21 -15.58
CA THR A 35 -6.05 49.20 -16.64
C THR A 35 -5.40 49.80 -17.88
N GLN A 36 -4.65 48.99 -18.62
CA GLN A 36 -4.02 49.38 -19.89
C GLN A 36 -3.84 48.14 -20.76
N GLY A 37 -4.61 48.08 -21.86
CA GLY A 37 -4.72 46.86 -22.68
C GLY A 37 -5.29 45.70 -21.85
N ASP A 38 -4.63 44.54 -21.93
CA ASP A 38 -5.01 43.35 -21.16
C ASP A 38 -4.42 43.34 -19.74
N PHE A 39 -3.74 44.40 -19.31
CA PHE A 39 -3.12 44.47 -17.99
C PHE A 39 -3.97 45.28 -17.00
N VAL A 40 -3.96 44.83 -15.75
CA VAL A 40 -4.59 45.45 -14.59
C VAL A 40 -3.49 45.75 -13.56
N GLU A 41 -3.49 46.97 -13.02
CA GLU A 41 -2.60 47.32 -11.92
C GLU A 41 -3.19 46.80 -10.59
N VAL A 42 -2.35 46.12 -9.82
CA VAL A 42 -2.71 45.54 -8.53
C VAL A 42 -1.66 45.84 -7.46
N GLU A 43 -2.12 45.97 -6.23
CA GLU A 43 -1.29 46.07 -5.03
C GLU A 43 -1.15 44.67 -4.41
N LEU A 44 0.09 44.24 -4.24
CA LEU A 44 0.47 42.99 -3.60
C LEU A 44 0.42 43.10 -2.06
N SER A 45 0.58 41.97 -1.37
CA SER A 45 0.52 41.92 0.10
C SER A 45 1.62 42.71 0.83
N ASP A 46 2.74 42.95 0.15
CA ASP A 46 3.87 43.75 0.62
C ASP A 46 3.78 45.24 0.22
N GLN A 47 2.62 45.66 -0.31
CA GLN A 47 2.34 47.00 -0.83
C GLN A 47 3.08 47.35 -2.13
N THR A 48 3.73 46.38 -2.79
CA THR A 48 4.30 46.58 -4.11
C THR A 48 3.18 46.70 -5.16
N HIS A 49 3.29 47.69 -6.04
CA HIS A 49 2.38 47.86 -7.18
C HIS A 49 2.98 47.19 -8.42
N VAL A 50 2.18 46.35 -9.08
CA VAL A 50 2.59 45.64 -10.30
C VAL A 50 1.43 45.60 -11.31
N TRP A 51 1.78 45.45 -12.59
CA TRP A 51 0.84 45.20 -13.68
C TRP A 51 0.79 43.71 -14.00
N ILE A 52 -0.41 43.12 -14.00
CA ILE A 52 -0.66 41.68 -14.26
C ILE A 52 -1.72 41.55 -15.37
N LYS A 53 -1.65 40.49 -16.18
CA LYS A 53 -2.70 40.21 -17.18
C LYS A 53 -4.05 39.93 -16.53
N GLY A 54 -5.11 40.54 -17.04
CA GLY A 54 -6.47 40.43 -16.52
C GLY A 54 -7.01 39.00 -16.52
N ASP A 55 -6.63 38.17 -17.49
CA ASP A 55 -7.01 36.75 -17.56
C ASP A 55 -6.45 35.91 -16.38
N ASP A 56 -5.39 36.39 -15.72
CA ASP A 56 -4.81 35.77 -14.54
C ASP A 56 -5.44 36.26 -13.23
N LEU A 57 -6.47 37.13 -13.30
CA LEU A 57 -7.13 37.71 -12.14
C LEU A 57 -8.63 37.37 -12.12
N LYS A 58 -9.16 36.97 -10.96
CA LYS A 58 -10.61 36.79 -10.77
C LYS A 58 -11.17 37.58 -9.58
N PRO A 59 -12.37 38.18 -9.72
CA PRO A 59 -13.14 38.72 -8.60
C PRO A 59 -13.30 37.75 -7.44
N VAL A 60 -13.09 38.24 -6.22
CA VAL A 60 -13.52 37.54 -5.01
C VAL A 60 -14.93 38.04 -4.64
N ASP A 61 -15.94 37.17 -4.75
CA ASP A 61 -17.25 37.41 -4.12
C ASP A 61 -17.10 37.24 -2.60
N PRO A 62 -17.39 38.27 -1.77
CA PRO A 62 -17.30 38.17 -0.32
C PRO A 62 -18.16 37.05 0.31
N ALA A 63 -19.21 36.60 -0.39
CA ALA A 63 -20.08 35.50 0.07
C ALA A 63 -19.66 34.12 -0.47
N ALA A 64 -18.87 34.05 -1.55
CA ALA A 64 -18.40 32.79 -2.11
C ALA A 64 -17.09 32.38 -1.42
N ARG A 65 -17.22 31.55 -0.37
CA ARG A 65 -16.04 30.89 0.20
C ARG A 65 -15.39 30.01 -0.87
N ILE A 66 -14.08 30.14 -1.04
CA ILE A 66 -13.31 29.26 -1.92
C ILE A 66 -13.50 27.83 -1.42
N ALA A 67 -13.99 26.95 -2.29
CA ALA A 67 -14.11 25.53 -1.97
C ALA A 67 -12.73 24.98 -1.59
N ALA A 68 -12.66 24.16 -0.54
CA ALA A 68 -11.41 23.52 -0.17
C ALA A 68 -10.97 22.60 -1.31
N ASP A 69 -9.80 22.90 -1.87
CA ASP A 69 -9.16 22.02 -2.85
C ASP A 69 -8.57 20.82 -2.10
N ARG A 70 -8.97 19.61 -2.52
CA ARG A 70 -8.57 18.37 -1.85
C ARG A 70 -7.07 18.13 -1.96
N ALA A 71 -6.45 18.47 -3.11
CA ALA A 71 -5.03 18.26 -3.30
C ALA A 71 -4.21 19.16 -2.36
N SER A 72 -4.52 20.46 -2.33
CA SER A 72 -3.89 21.43 -1.45
C SER A 72 -4.10 21.09 0.03
N PHE A 73 -5.29 20.60 0.41
CA PHE A 73 -5.55 20.14 1.78
C PHE A 73 -4.64 18.98 2.18
N VAL A 74 -4.55 17.95 1.32
CA VAL A 74 -3.74 16.75 1.57
C VAL A 74 -2.26 17.10 1.69
N VAL A 75 -1.73 17.89 0.75
CA VAL A 75 -0.34 18.35 0.78
C VAL A 75 -0.07 19.15 2.06
N GLU A 76 -0.97 20.04 2.45
CA GLU A 76 -0.84 20.81 3.68
C GLU A 76 -0.79 19.89 4.92
N CYS A 77 -1.65 18.85 5.01
CA CYS A 77 -1.59 17.86 6.09
C CYS A 77 -0.21 17.17 6.20
N LEU A 78 0.38 16.78 5.06
CA LEU A 78 1.70 16.15 5.01
C LEU A 78 2.82 17.11 5.44
N VAL A 79 2.76 18.37 5.00
CA VAL A 79 3.75 19.37 5.42
C VAL A 79 3.62 19.66 6.91
N ARG A 80 2.40 19.75 7.46
CA ARG A 80 2.18 20.01 8.89
C ARG A 80 2.55 18.82 9.77
N GLU A 81 2.42 17.58 9.27
CA GLU A 81 2.98 16.40 9.92
C GLU A 81 4.49 16.57 10.15
N ARG A 82 5.24 16.86 9.08
CA ARG A 82 6.70 17.07 9.13
C ARG A 82 7.08 18.23 10.02
N GLU A 83 6.49 19.41 9.80
CA GLU A 83 6.74 20.64 10.58
C GLU A 83 6.57 20.38 12.08
N ARG A 84 5.53 19.65 12.49
CA ARG A 84 5.29 19.36 13.91
C ARG A 84 6.24 18.30 14.47
N ASN A 85 6.50 17.24 13.71
CA ASN A 85 7.35 16.13 14.13
C ASN A 85 8.84 16.52 14.22
N GLU A 86 9.26 17.60 13.54
CA GLU A 86 10.61 18.18 13.67
C GLU A 86 10.82 19.00 14.95
N ILE A 87 9.75 19.42 15.64
CA ILE A 87 9.87 20.21 16.88
C ILE A 87 10.43 19.35 18.02
N VAL A 88 11.51 19.82 18.65
CA VAL A 88 12.10 19.18 19.82
C VAL A 88 11.07 19.08 20.94
N GLY A 89 10.85 17.87 21.46
CA GLY A 89 9.84 17.59 22.49
C GLY A 89 8.49 17.10 21.95
N THR A 90 8.32 17.01 20.63
CA THR A 90 7.15 16.33 20.02
C THR A 90 7.17 14.83 20.29
N GLY A 91 8.36 14.21 20.18
CA GLY A 91 8.51 12.77 20.43
C GLY A 91 8.22 12.39 21.89
N PRO A 92 7.47 11.31 22.15
CA PRO A 92 7.06 10.29 21.18
C PRO A 92 5.64 10.48 20.58
N TRP A 93 5.02 11.65 20.77
CA TRP A 93 3.63 11.96 20.37
C TRP A 93 3.53 12.56 18.97
N PHE A 94 3.93 11.78 17.97
CA PHE A 94 3.96 12.23 16.59
C PHE A 94 2.57 12.50 16.00
N VAL A 95 2.50 13.51 15.15
CA VAL A 95 1.35 13.80 14.29
C VAL A 95 1.40 12.88 13.07
N ALA A 96 0.25 12.56 12.50
CA ALA A 96 0.11 11.82 11.25
C ALA A 96 -0.89 12.51 10.31
N ALA A 97 -0.51 12.68 9.05
CA ALA A 97 -1.31 13.33 8.02
C ALA A 97 -2.62 12.58 7.76
N ASP A 98 -2.59 11.25 7.74
CA ASP A 98 -3.78 10.39 7.61
C ASP A 98 -4.83 10.72 8.67
N PHE A 99 -4.39 10.99 9.90
CA PHE A 99 -5.29 11.35 11.01
C PHE A 99 -5.86 12.76 10.85
N LEU A 100 -5.06 13.72 10.37
CA LEU A 100 -5.52 15.07 10.07
C LEU A 100 -6.58 15.06 8.95
N ILE A 101 -6.32 14.31 7.87
CA ILE A 101 -7.26 14.13 6.76
C ILE A 101 -8.51 13.39 7.24
N ALA A 102 -8.36 12.35 8.07
CA ALA A 102 -9.50 11.63 8.65
C ALA A 102 -10.39 12.55 9.49
N ARG A 103 -9.81 13.45 10.32
CA ARG A 103 -10.60 14.47 11.04
C ARG A 103 -11.39 15.33 10.07
N ALA A 104 -10.78 15.83 8.99
CA ALA A 104 -11.49 16.66 8.00
C ALA A 104 -12.63 15.91 7.29
N LEU A 105 -12.39 14.64 6.97
CA LEU A 105 -13.38 13.77 6.34
C LEU A 105 -14.58 13.55 7.26
N ILE A 106 -14.33 13.27 8.54
CA ILE A 106 -15.35 13.02 9.55
C ILE A 106 -16.17 14.28 9.85
N GLU A 107 -15.50 15.44 10.00
CA GLU A 107 -16.19 16.67 10.41
C GLU A 107 -16.99 17.28 9.26
N THR A 108 -16.43 17.33 8.05
CA THR A 108 -17.03 18.12 6.96
C THR A 108 -16.92 17.48 5.58
N THR A 109 -16.33 16.29 5.45
CA THR A 109 -15.94 15.74 4.15
C THR A 109 -14.98 16.68 3.38
N ILE A 110 -14.08 17.34 4.12
CA ILE A 110 -13.13 18.35 3.61
C ILE A 110 -13.85 19.56 2.98
N ALA A 111 -14.97 20.01 3.55
CA ALA A 111 -15.67 21.21 3.07
C ALA A 111 -15.19 22.47 3.81
N ASN A 112 -14.94 23.56 3.09
CA ASN A 112 -14.65 24.86 3.70
C ASN A 112 -15.94 25.51 4.25
N MET A 113 -16.44 24.96 5.36
CA MET A 113 -17.66 25.42 6.00
C MET A 113 -17.50 26.81 6.62
N ALA A 114 -18.54 27.64 6.54
CA ALA A 114 -18.61 28.88 7.30
C ALA A 114 -18.67 28.60 8.82
N PRO A 115 -18.26 29.56 9.67
CA PRO A 115 -18.40 29.48 11.12
C PRO A 115 -19.82 29.06 11.51
N GLN A 116 -19.91 27.95 12.24
CA GLN A 116 -21.19 27.39 12.66
C GLN A 116 -21.86 28.29 13.70
N PRO A 117 -23.20 28.45 13.64
CA PRO A 117 -23.94 29.16 14.68
C PRO A 117 -23.62 28.58 16.07
N ASN A 118 -23.38 29.45 17.05
CA ASN A 118 -23.10 29.15 18.46
C ASN A 118 -21.69 28.64 18.79
N SER A 119 -21.06 27.80 17.97
CA SER A 119 -19.69 27.32 18.24
C SER A 119 -18.61 28.16 17.56
N LEU A 120 -18.99 28.89 16.50
CA LEU A 120 -18.10 29.57 15.56
C LEU A 120 -17.06 28.63 14.92
N ALA A 121 -17.23 27.31 15.04
CA ALA A 121 -16.34 26.32 14.44
C ALA A 121 -16.42 26.43 12.91
N ALA A 122 -15.29 26.46 12.22
CA ALA A 122 -15.25 26.75 10.78
C ALA A 122 -14.35 25.79 10.01
N GLY A 123 -14.46 25.82 8.69
CA GLY A 123 -13.58 25.17 7.73
C GLY A 123 -13.59 23.63 7.78
N PRO A 124 -12.63 22.99 7.07
CA PRO A 124 -12.61 21.54 6.88
C PRO A 124 -12.53 20.74 8.18
N MET A 125 -11.90 21.32 9.21
CA MET A 125 -11.56 20.64 10.47
C MET A 125 -12.47 21.02 11.64
N LEU A 126 -13.47 21.88 11.39
CA LEU A 126 -14.32 22.52 12.41
C LEU A 126 -13.50 23.03 13.61
N VAL A 127 -12.40 23.73 13.34
CA VAL A 127 -11.58 24.35 14.40
C VAL A 127 -12.41 25.41 15.12
N THR A 128 -12.47 25.31 16.45
CA THR A 128 -13.17 26.29 17.30
C THR A 128 -12.26 27.45 17.68
N PRO A 129 -12.80 28.65 18.01
CA PRO A 129 -11.97 29.73 18.56
C PRO A 129 -11.24 29.35 19.86
N LYS A 130 -11.81 28.45 20.66
CA LYS A 130 -11.17 27.92 21.87
C LYS A 130 -9.91 27.12 21.51
N GLU A 131 -10.04 26.18 20.58
CA GLU A 131 -8.93 25.36 20.08
C GLU A 131 -7.86 26.23 19.42
N TRP A 132 -8.27 27.21 18.61
CA TRP A 132 -7.36 28.14 17.94
C TRP A 132 -6.54 28.98 18.93
N ARG A 133 -7.17 29.57 19.95
CA ARG A 133 -6.44 30.37 20.95
C ARG A 133 -5.44 29.53 21.75
N ARG A 134 -5.78 28.28 22.04
CA ARG A 134 -4.82 27.36 22.66
C ARG A 134 -3.62 27.12 21.74
N PHE A 135 -3.86 26.91 20.45
CA PHE A 135 -2.78 26.81 19.47
C PHE A 135 -1.94 28.10 19.38
N LEU A 136 -2.55 29.29 19.40
CA LEU A 136 -1.80 30.55 19.42
C LEU A 136 -0.90 30.68 20.66
N ALA A 137 -1.37 30.21 21.82
CA ALA A 137 -0.64 30.29 23.07
C ALA A 137 0.47 29.23 23.21
N GLU A 138 0.22 28.00 22.75
CA GLU A 138 1.05 26.82 23.04
C GLU A 138 1.69 26.21 21.77
N GLY A 139 1.37 26.73 20.60
CA GLY A 139 1.73 26.15 19.30
C GLY A 139 3.21 26.21 18.95
N GLY A 140 3.96 27.12 19.57
CA GLY A 140 5.36 27.39 19.28
C GLY A 140 5.57 28.15 17.98
N GLU A 141 6.69 27.92 17.29
CA GLU A 141 6.99 28.58 16.01
C GLU A 141 5.89 28.43 14.94
N PRO A 142 5.18 27.29 14.78
CA PRO A 142 4.07 27.19 13.83
C PRO A 142 2.91 28.18 14.05
N ALA A 143 2.74 28.71 15.28
CA ALA A 143 1.69 29.67 15.61
C ALA A 143 2.15 31.14 15.45
N LYS A 144 3.44 31.37 15.26
CA LYS A 144 4.04 32.70 15.27
C LYS A 144 3.53 33.56 14.10
N GLY A 145 3.09 34.77 14.42
CA GLY A 145 2.58 35.73 13.44
C GLY A 145 1.11 35.51 13.03
N LEU A 146 0.45 34.45 13.51
CA LEU A 146 -0.98 34.22 13.29
C LEU A 146 -1.83 35.02 14.27
N LYS A 147 -3.02 35.41 13.82
CA LYS A 147 -4.00 36.23 14.55
C LYS A 147 -5.24 35.44 14.94
N ASP A 148 -6.04 36.00 15.83
CA ASP A 148 -7.29 35.38 16.31
C ASP A 148 -8.29 35.07 15.19
N ASP A 149 -8.32 35.86 14.12
CA ASP A 149 -9.23 35.72 12.97
C ASP A 149 -8.70 34.76 11.88
N ASP A 150 -7.43 34.37 11.95
CA ASP A 150 -6.82 33.47 10.95
C ASP A 150 -7.36 32.04 11.02
N TYR A 151 -8.14 31.69 12.06
CA TYR A 151 -8.79 30.38 12.18
C TYR A 151 -9.83 30.12 11.07
N ASP A 152 -10.38 31.18 10.46
CA ASP A 152 -11.37 31.06 9.39
C ASP A 152 -10.72 30.80 8.01
N ARG A 153 -9.38 30.78 7.94
CA ARG A 153 -8.64 30.39 6.74
C ARG A 153 -8.47 28.86 6.72
N TRP A 154 -9.04 28.21 5.71
CA TRP A 154 -9.20 26.75 5.73
C TRP A 154 -7.90 25.93 5.78
N LEU A 155 -6.79 26.40 5.20
CA LEU A 155 -5.49 25.72 5.28
C LEU A 155 -4.76 25.95 6.61
N THR A 156 -4.88 27.13 7.21
CA THR A 156 -4.19 27.44 8.49
C THR A 156 -4.74 26.58 9.63
N GLN A 157 -5.99 26.11 9.52
CA GLN A 157 -6.59 25.16 10.45
C GLN A 157 -5.79 23.86 10.59
N VAL A 158 -5.07 23.43 9.55
CA VAL A 158 -4.26 22.20 9.60
C VAL A 158 -3.11 22.35 10.61
N LYS A 159 -2.54 23.55 10.77
CA LYS A 159 -1.53 23.85 11.81
C LYS A 159 -2.09 23.65 13.22
N CYS A 160 -3.28 24.21 13.47
CA CYS A 160 -3.96 24.07 14.75
C CYS A 160 -4.32 22.61 15.02
N ALA A 161 -4.85 21.89 14.04
CA ALA A 161 -5.19 20.48 14.20
C ALA A 161 -3.97 19.58 14.47
N ALA A 162 -2.83 19.84 13.81
CA ALA A 162 -1.57 19.14 14.09
C ALA A 162 -1.10 19.38 15.52
N PHE A 163 -1.16 20.63 16.00
CA PHE A 163 -0.91 20.96 17.40
C PHE A 163 -1.86 20.20 18.34
N THR A 164 -3.17 20.20 18.05
CA THR A 164 -4.19 19.54 18.88
C THR A 164 -3.95 18.04 18.96
N MET A 165 -3.63 17.37 17.84
CA MET A 165 -3.31 15.94 17.81
C MET A 165 -2.15 15.61 18.76
N PHE A 166 -1.05 16.35 18.63
CA PHE A 166 0.11 16.21 19.53
C PHE A 166 -0.29 16.46 20.99
N ALA A 167 -0.97 17.57 21.27
CA ALA A 167 -1.29 17.99 22.63
C ALA A 167 -2.23 17.00 23.31
N HIS A 168 -3.16 16.41 22.55
CA HIS A 168 -4.07 15.37 23.02
C HIS A 168 -3.35 14.05 23.28
N ALA A 169 -2.47 13.62 22.37
CA ALA A 169 -1.67 12.42 22.57
C ALA A 169 -0.79 12.54 23.83
N LYS A 170 -0.14 13.69 24.01
CA LYS A 170 0.66 13.99 25.20
C LYS A 170 -0.18 13.97 26.48
N ALA A 171 -1.29 14.70 26.50
CA ALA A 171 -2.17 14.77 27.66
C ALA A 171 -2.72 13.39 28.05
N PHE A 172 -3.07 12.54 27.07
CA PHE A 172 -3.52 11.18 27.32
C PHE A 172 -2.45 10.35 28.03
N SER A 173 -1.21 10.38 27.51
CA SER A 173 -0.08 9.68 28.13
C SER A 173 0.22 10.18 29.54
N ASP A 174 0.10 11.49 29.79
CA ASP A 174 0.34 12.07 31.11
C ASP A 174 -0.72 11.61 32.12
N VAL A 175 -2.00 11.55 31.74
CA VAL A 175 -3.08 11.01 32.60
C VAL A 175 -2.89 9.51 32.88
N GLN A 176 -2.46 8.73 31.88
CA GLN A 176 -2.17 7.29 32.07
C GLN A 176 -1.00 7.06 33.03
N LYS A 177 0.03 7.92 33.02
CA LYS A 177 1.15 7.84 33.99
C LYS A 177 0.68 8.13 35.41
N GLU A 178 -0.12 9.18 35.60
CA GLU A 178 -0.68 9.54 36.91
C GLU A 178 -1.53 8.41 37.52
N SER A 179 -2.21 7.64 36.65
CA SER A 179 -3.07 6.53 37.05
C SER A 179 -2.32 5.22 37.35
N ASN A 180 -1.03 5.09 36.96
CA ASN A 180 -0.32 3.80 36.91
C ASN A 180 1.10 3.88 37.51
N VAL A 181 1.18 4.32 38.78
CA VAL A 181 2.40 4.69 39.56
C VAL A 181 3.52 3.62 39.59
N ALA A 182 3.32 2.40 39.08
CA ALA A 182 4.28 1.29 39.15
C ALA A 182 5.10 1.02 37.87
N ALA A 183 4.88 1.73 36.74
CA ALA A 183 5.55 1.45 35.46
C ALA A 183 6.46 2.61 35.00
N GLU A 184 7.57 2.83 35.71
CA GLU A 184 8.52 3.96 35.49
C GLU A 184 9.36 3.92 34.20
N SER A 185 9.12 3.08 33.19
CA SER A 185 10.09 2.95 32.07
C SER A 185 9.59 2.97 30.63
N SER A 186 8.29 3.20 30.36
CA SER A 186 7.84 3.44 28.97
C SER A 186 6.74 4.49 28.89
N ALA A 187 6.93 5.52 28.08
CA ALA A 187 5.86 6.46 27.74
C ALA A 187 4.71 5.69 27.08
N PHE A 188 3.55 5.63 27.74
CA PHE A 188 2.34 5.05 27.15
C PHE A 188 2.02 5.80 25.84
N LEU A 189 1.93 5.11 24.72
CA LEU A 189 1.58 5.71 23.43
C LEU A 189 0.10 5.46 23.12
N PRO A 190 -0.74 6.52 23.03
CA PRO A 190 -2.13 6.37 22.70
C PRO A 190 -2.30 5.88 21.25
N THR A 191 -3.32 5.06 21.02
CA THR A 191 -3.76 4.70 19.68
C THR A 191 -4.44 5.90 19.01
N TYR A 192 -4.63 5.85 17.68
CA TYR A 192 -5.44 6.88 17.00
C TYR A 192 -6.87 6.97 17.53
N LEU A 193 -7.44 5.85 17.98
CA LEU A 193 -8.77 5.87 18.59
C LEU A 193 -8.76 6.64 19.93
N ASP A 194 -7.72 6.47 20.75
CA ASP A 194 -7.56 7.19 22.03
C ASP A 194 -7.39 8.71 21.79
N ILE A 195 -6.61 9.10 20.77
CA ILE A 195 -6.44 10.50 20.37
C ILE A 195 -7.76 11.08 19.84
N PHE A 196 -8.49 10.30 19.04
CA PHE A 196 -9.79 10.71 18.51
C PHE A 196 -10.83 10.90 19.61
N HIS A 197 -10.89 10.00 20.60
CA HIS A 197 -11.75 10.18 21.77
C HIS A 197 -11.35 11.43 22.57
N THR A 198 -10.05 11.65 22.77
CA THR A 198 -9.55 12.87 23.44
C THR A 198 -10.00 14.13 22.71
N TYR A 199 -9.96 14.11 21.37
CA TYR A 199 -10.50 15.17 20.52
C TYR A 199 -12.00 15.36 20.67
N LEU A 200 -12.79 14.29 20.60
CA LEU A 200 -14.25 14.37 20.71
C LEU A 200 -14.70 14.94 22.05
N PHE A 201 -13.97 14.64 23.13
CA PHE A 201 -14.27 15.12 24.47
C PHE A 201 -13.60 16.44 24.85
N ASP A 202 -12.59 16.88 24.09
CA ASP A 202 -11.64 17.92 24.52
C ASP A 202 -11.09 17.64 25.95
N SER A 203 -10.86 16.35 26.25
CA SER A 203 -10.49 15.88 27.61
C SER A 203 -9.79 14.53 27.59
N ALA A 204 -8.51 14.53 27.97
CA ALA A 204 -7.71 13.31 28.11
C ALA A 204 -8.22 12.41 29.24
N LYS A 205 -8.69 12.99 30.35
CA LYS A 205 -9.25 12.23 31.47
C LYS A 205 -10.49 11.44 31.06
N ALA A 206 -11.36 12.05 30.27
CA ALA A 206 -12.55 11.39 29.74
C ALA A 206 -12.17 10.22 28.80
N ALA A 207 -11.22 10.44 27.89
CA ALA A 207 -10.77 9.40 26.98
C ALA A 207 -10.09 8.22 27.71
N VAL A 208 -9.28 8.49 28.74
CA VAL A 208 -8.68 7.44 29.58
C VAL A 208 -9.75 6.67 30.36
N ALA A 209 -10.80 7.33 30.84
CA ALA A 209 -11.91 6.64 31.49
C ALA A 209 -12.65 5.68 30.54
N VAL A 210 -12.80 6.05 29.26
CA VAL A 210 -13.32 5.15 28.21
C VAL A 210 -12.37 3.98 27.98
N LEU A 211 -11.06 4.22 27.86
CA LEU A 211 -10.06 3.15 27.71
C LEU A 211 -10.11 2.16 28.88
N ASN A 212 -10.21 2.67 30.11
CA ASN A 212 -10.29 1.83 31.31
C ASN A 212 -11.60 1.04 31.35
N ALA A 213 -12.73 1.69 31.04
CA ALA A 213 -14.03 1.03 31.00
C ALA A 213 -14.10 -0.05 29.90
N ARG A 214 -13.40 0.12 28.78
CA ARG A 214 -13.27 -0.91 27.72
C ARG A 214 -12.67 -2.21 28.24
N ASN A 215 -11.72 -2.10 29.17
CA ASN A 215 -10.97 -3.24 29.70
C ASN A 215 -11.60 -3.84 30.98
N ASP A 216 -12.77 -3.33 31.39
CA ASP A 216 -13.51 -3.79 32.57
C ASP A 216 -14.92 -4.27 32.14
N ASP A 217 -15.17 -5.57 32.30
CA ASP A 217 -16.42 -6.22 31.91
C ASP A 217 -17.66 -5.65 32.61
N ALA A 218 -17.52 -5.04 33.79
CA ALA A 218 -18.62 -4.39 34.51
C ALA A 218 -18.84 -2.93 34.08
N ALA A 219 -17.87 -2.30 33.42
CA ALA A 219 -17.92 -0.88 33.05
C ALA A 219 -18.21 -0.64 31.57
N LYS A 220 -17.96 -1.61 30.68
CA LYS A 220 -18.16 -1.50 29.22
C LYS A 220 -19.62 -1.28 28.77
N ASP A 221 -20.58 -1.63 29.61
CA ASP A 221 -22.02 -1.46 29.33
C ASP A 221 -22.60 -0.22 30.03
N ARG A 222 -21.76 0.56 30.72
CA ARG A 222 -22.19 1.82 31.35
C ARG A 222 -22.53 2.85 30.27
N HIS A 223 -23.60 3.62 30.50
CA HIS A 223 -23.91 4.77 29.65
C HIS A 223 -22.83 5.86 29.76
N MET A 224 -22.55 6.52 28.65
CA MET A 224 -21.47 7.51 28.54
C MET A 224 -21.67 8.71 29.46
N ASP A 225 -22.90 9.18 29.67
CA ASP A 225 -23.21 10.26 30.61
C ASP A 225 -22.87 9.89 32.06
N VAL A 226 -23.18 8.65 32.48
CA VAL A 226 -22.82 8.14 33.80
C VAL A 226 -21.30 8.01 33.93
N LEU A 227 -20.61 7.47 32.92
CA LEU A 227 -19.15 7.37 32.93
C LEU A 227 -18.48 8.75 33.07
N LEU A 228 -18.96 9.73 32.31
CA LEU A 228 -18.37 11.07 32.25
C LEU A 228 -18.70 11.96 33.46
N SER A 229 -19.76 11.66 34.21
CA SER A 229 -20.19 12.44 35.39
C SER A 229 -19.15 12.57 36.49
N GLY A 230 -18.18 11.64 36.57
CA GLY A 230 -17.06 11.72 37.51
C GLY A 230 -15.91 12.64 37.06
N ILE A 231 -16.00 13.23 35.86
CA ILE A 231 -14.90 13.92 35.18
C ILE A 231 -15.32 15.29 34.65
N LEU A 232 -16.52 15.39 34.09
CA LEU A 232 -17.06 16.58 33.43
C LEU A 232 -18.28 17.10 34.17
N SER A 233 -18.56 18.40 34.03
CA SER A 233 -19.79 18.99 34.58
C SER A 233 -21.02 18.50 33.82
N ALA A 234 -22.20 18.52 34.47
CA ALA A 234 -23.46 18.16 33.81
C ALA A 234 -23.76 19.02 32.57
N ALA A 235 -23.34 20.29 32.58
CA ALA A 235 -23.50 21.20 31.45
C ALA A 235 -22.60 20.80 30.26
N ASP A 236 -21.36 20.41 30.53
CA ASP A 236 -20.42 19.95 29.51
C ASP A 236 -20.87 18.60 28.91
N ILE A 237 -21.36 17.69 29.75
CA ILE A 237 -21.91 16.40 29.29
C ILE A 237 -23.10 16.65 28.37
N ASN A 238 -24.07 17.47 28.77
CA ASN A 238 -25.22 17.78 27.91
C ASN A 238 -24.81 18.43 26.58
N THR A 239 -23.78 19.29 26.61
CA THR A 239 -23.22 19.89 25.40
C THR A 239 -22.57 18.83 24.50
N LEU A 240 -21.80 17.91 25.06
CA LEU A 240 -21.18 16.80 24.32
C LEU A 240 -22.22 15.86 23.72
N LEU A 241 -23.23 15.45 24.49
CA LEU A 241 -24.32 14.60 23.99
C LEU A 241 -25.09 15.28 22.86
N SER A 242 -25.27 16.60 22.92
CA SER A 242 -25.98 17.36 21.88
C SER A 242 -25.14 17.53 20.62
N THR A 243 -23.86 17.89 20.76
CA THR A 243 -22.97 18.20 19.63
C THR A 243 -22.37 16.95 18.97
N ARG A 244 -22.25 15.85 19.71
CA ARG A 244 -21.69 14.56 19.26
C ARG A 244 -22.70 13.41 19.38
N ALA A 245 -23.99 13.71 19.25
CA ALA A 245 -25.10 12.75 19.38
C ALA A 245 -24.92 11.49 18.51
N LYS A 246 -24.27 11.62 17.34
CA LYS A 246 -23.90 10.50 16.47
C LYS A 246 -23.15 9.40 17.22
N TYR A 247 -22.20 9.78 18.06
CA TYR A 247 -21.33 8.85 18.80
C TYR A 247 -21.83 8.58 20.21
N LEU A 248 -22.38 9.59 20.87
CA LEU A 248 -22.70 9.52 22.30
C LEU A 248 -24.17 9.30 22.60
N GLY A 249 -25.07 9.39 21.61
CA GLY A 249 -26.50 9.51 21.86
C GLY A 249 -26.87 10.92 22.35
N GLY A 250 -28.15 11.29 22.23
CA GLY A 250 -28.65 12.57 22.74
C GLY A 250 -28.88 12.55 24.27
N PRO A 251 -29.12 13.72 24.88
CA PRO A 251 -29.49 13.80 26.30
C PRO A 251 -30.66 12.86 26.65
N GLY A 252 -30.49 12.03 27.69
CA GLY A 252 -31.49 11.05 28.13
C GLY A 252 -31.49 9.71 27.37
N VAL A 253 -30.72 9.60 26.29
CA VAL A 253 -30.56 8.37 25.49
C VAL A 253 -29.09 8.13 25.14
N ALA A 254 -28.20 8.37 26.12
CA ALA A 254 -26.76 8.22 25.93
C ALA A 254 -26.42 6.76 25.54
N LYS A 255 -25.50 6.59 24.60
CA LYS A 255 -24.96 5.29 24.22
C LYS A 255 -24.10 4.72 25.35
N THR A 256 -23.96 3.40 25.35
CA THR A 256 -22.99 2.70 26.22
C THR A 256 -21.56 2.95 25.75
N VAL A 257 -20.58 2.67 26.63
CA VAL A 257 -19.15 2.71 26.28
C VAL A 257 -18.86 1.83 25.06
N THR A 258 -19.39 0.61 25.02
CA THR A 258 -19.21 -0.31 23.89
C THR A 258 -19.75 0.26 22.58
N GLU A 259 -20.97 0.80 22.57
CA GLU A 259 -21.57 1.40 21.37
C GLU A 259 -20.82 2.67 20.91
N PHE A 260 -20.34 3.48 21.85
CA PHE A 260 -19.51 4.64 21.56
C PHE A 260 -18.19 4.22 20.90
N ILE A 261 -17.47 3.23 21.46
CA ILE A 261 -16.21 2.73 20.90
C ILE A 261 -16.42 2.13 19.52
N GLN A 262 -17.44 1.27 19.34
CA GLN A 262 -17.71 0.64 18.05
C GLN A 262 -18.05 1.66 16.96
N SER A 263 -18.87 2.66 17.28
CA SER A 263 -19.26 3.69 16.30
C SER A 263 -18.08 4.60 15.91
N THR A 264 -17.27 5.01 16.88
CA THR A 264 -16.08 5.83 16.63
C THR A 264 -14.96 5.07 15.94
N GLU A 265 -14.75 3.78 16.26
CA GLU A 265 -13.76 2.94 15.58
C GLU A 265 -14.14 2.71 14.12
N LEU A 266 -15.41 2.37 13.85
CA LEU A 266 -15.89 2.15 12.49
C LEU A 266 -15.69 3.38 11.62
N GLU A 267 -16.04 4.56 12.14
CA GLU A 267 -15.92 5.82 11.43
C GLU A 267 -14.47 6.24 11.22
N LEU A 268 -13.64 6.19 12.26
CA LEU A 268 -12.23 6.53 12.16
C LEU A 268 -11.48 5.60 11.20
N ARG A 269 -11.74 4.28 11.27
CA ARG A 269 -11.15 3.30 10.34
C ARG A 269 -11.55 3.58 8.90
N GLY A 270 -12.83 3.89 8.67
CA GLY A 270 -13.32 4.27 7.34
C GLY A 270 -12.65 5.52 6.80
N ALA A 271 -12.56 6.56 7.62
CA ALA A 271 -11.93 7.83 7.26
C ALA A 271 -10.41 7.69 7.00
N LEU A 272 -9.69 6.90 7.81
CA LEU A 272 -8.27 6.62 7.61
C LEU A 272 -8.00 5.89 6.28
N LYS A 273 -8.88 4.96 5.87
CA LYS A 273 -8.76 4.31 4.56
C LYS A 273 -8.89 5.31 3.42
N VAL A 274 -9.90 6.18 3.49
CA VAL A 274 -10.11 7.23 2.48
C VAL A 274 -8.98 8.26 2.50
N ALA A 275 -8.42 8.56 3.67
CA ALA A 275 -7.25 9.43 3.79
C ALA A 275 -6.03 8.86 3.07
N LEU A 276 -5.74 7.56 3.23
CA LEU A 276 -4.65 6.88 2.51
C LEU A 276 -4.87 6.92 0.99
N ASP A 277 -6.11 6.68 0.53
CA ASP A 277 -6.46 6.76 -0.89
C ASP A 277 -6.25 8.19 -1.44
N LEU A 278 -6.61 9.22 -0.68
CA LEU A 278 -6.41 10.63 -1.05
C LEU A 278 -4.93 11.02 -1.09
N ILE A 279 -4.10 10.52 -0.19
CA ILE A 279 -2.64 10.70 -0.24
C ILE A 279 -2.08 10.05 -1.50
N GLY A 280 -2.49 8.81 -1.82
CA GLY A 280 -2.06 8.16 -3.06
C GLY A 280 -2.51 8.89 -4.33
N GLN A 281 -3.66 9.56 -4.29
CA GLN A 281 -4.17 10.33 -5.42
C GLN A 281 -3.46 11.69 -5.60
N HIS A 282 -3.19 12.41 -4.50
CA HIS A 282 -2.79 13.81 -4.53
C HIS A 282 -1.34 14.08 -4.11
N ALA A 283 -0.70 13.11 -3.49
CA ALA A 283 0.71 13.13 -3.12
C ALA A 283 1.35 11.74 -3.36
N PRO A 284 1.28 11.19 -4.59
CA PRO A 284 1.77 9.84 -4.89
C PRO A 284 3.26 9.66 -4.57
N ASP A 285 4.05 10.73 -4.59
CA ASP A 285 5.48 10.75 -4.24
C ASP A 285 5.74 10.49 -2.75
N GLU A 286 4.73 10.67 -1.89
CA GLU A 286 4.79 10.37 -0.45
C GLU A 286 4.58 8.89 -0.15
N LEU A 287 3.95 8.18 -1.08
CA LEU A 287 3.82 6.73 -1.02
C LEU A 287 5.01 6.11 -1.75
N PRO A 288 5.45 4.91 -1.34
CA PRO A 288 6.34 4.12 -2.18
C PRO A 288 5.70 4.03 -3.56
N SER A 289 6.40 4.47 -4.60
CA SER A 289 5.98 4.21 -5.98
C SER A 289 5.60 2.74 -6.07
N GLN A 290 4.42 2.41 -6.60
CA GLN A 290 4.23 1.03 -7.03
C GLN A 290 5.43 0.71 -7.91
N PRO A 291 6.21 -0.33 -7.59
CA PRO A 291 7.32 -0.69 -8.44
C PRO A 291 6.76 -0.88 -9.84
N ASP A 292 7.43 -0.34 -10.85
CA ASP A 292 7.17 -0.76 -12.22
C ASP A 292 7.12 -2.29 -12.20
N PRO A 293 6.05 -2.91 -12.72
CA PRO A 293 5.92 -4.35 -12.67
C PRO A 293 7.19 -4.93 -13.30
N PRO A 294 7.80 -5.96 -12.67
CA PRO A 294 8.99 -6.59 -13.22
C PRO A 294 8.69 -6.96 -14.67
N ALA A 295 9.63 -6.66 -15.57
CA ALA A 295 9.45 -6.86 -17.00
C ALA A 295 8.77 -8.20 -17.27
N ILE A 296 7.49 -8.13 -17.64
CA ILE A 296 6.71 -9.31 -18.00
C ILE A 296 7.38 -9.84 -19.25
N LYS A 297 8.17 -10.90 -19.09
CA LYS A 297 8.65 -11.65 -20.23
C LYS A 297 7.45 -12.36 -20.81
N ARG A 298 6.85 -11.65 -21.77
CA ARG A 298 6.07 -12.24 -22.84
C ARG A 298 6.94 -13.29 -23.46
N VAL A 299 6.30 -14.37 -23.72
CA VAL A 299 6.99 -15.54 -24.14
C VAL A 299 6.96 -15.52 -25.69
N ALA A 300 7.53 -16.45 -26.47
CA ALA A 300 7.28 -16.41 -27.94
C ALA A 300 6.81 -17.72 -28.59
N LYS A 301 6.84 -18.85 -27.86
CA LYS A 301 6.43 -20.17 -28.34
C LYS A 301 6.01 -21.09 -27.18
N VAL A 302 5.15 -22.08 -27.40
CA VAL A 302 4.88 -23.16 -26.42
C VAL A 302 6.20 -23.85 -26.06
N PRO A 303 6.48 -24.17 -24.77
CA PRO A 303 7.79 -24.66 -24.38
C PRO A 303 7.92 -26.12 -24.79
N THR A 304 9.11 -26.49 -25.24
CA THR A 304 9.41 -27.87 -25.63
C THR A 304 9.84 -28.73 -24.44
N ASP A 305 10.07 -28.11 -23.28
CA ASP A 305 10.60 -28.77 -22.08
C ASP A 305 9.50 -29.21 -21.09
N VAL A 306 8.22 -29.27 -21.47
CA VAL A 306 7.15 -29.69 -20.55
C VAL A 306 7.30 -31.17 -20.18
N ALA A 307 7.22 -31.50 -18.88
CA ALA A 307 7.31 -32.86 -18.39
C ALA A 307 6.29 -33.78 -19.09
N PRO A 308 6.69 -35.00 -19.48
CA PRO A 308 5.75 -35.96 -20.01
C PRO A 308 4.72 -36.37 -18.96
N VAL A 309 3.55 -36.83 -19.43
CA VAL A 309 2.54 -37.40 -18.54
C VAL A 309 3.13 -38.63 -17.83
N PRO A 310 2.98 -38.78 -16.51
CA PRO A 310 3.51 -39.94 -15.79
C PRO A 310 2.98 -41.27 -16.35
N ASN A 311 3.85 -42.27 -16.50
CA ASN A 311 3.48 -43.60 -17.03
C ASN A 311 2.52 -44.38 -16.10
N VAL A 312 2.53 -44.06 -14.81
CA VAL A 312 1.63 -44.65 -13.81
C VAL A 312 0.45 -43.70 -13.61
N ASN A 313 -0.75 -44.18 -13.92
CA ASN A 313 -2.00 -43.44 -13.74
C ASN A 313 -2.07 -42.08 -14.49
N PRO A 314 -1.78 -42.07 -15.82
CA PRO A 314 -1.59 -40.85 -16.61
C PRO A 314 -2.85 -39.99 -16.69
N ALA A 315 -2.71 -38.68 -16.46
CA ALA A 315 -3.70 -37.67 -16.85
C ALA A 315 -3.30 -37.05 -18.19
N PRO A 316 -3.95 -37.42 -19.32
CA PRO A 316 -3.57 -36.90 -20.63
C PRO A 316 -3.78 -35.39 -20.70
N PHE A 317 -2.97 -34.70 -21.51
CA PHE A 317 -3.13 -33.27 -21.73
C PHE A 317 -4.46 -32.96 -22.40
N ALA A 318 -5.10 -31.90 -21.94
CA ALA A 318 -6.31 -31.39 -22.56
C ALA A 318 -6.02 -30.89 -23.98
N THR A 319 -6.88 -31.27 -24.92
CA THR A 319 -6.83 -30.81 -26.31
C THR A 319 -8.15 -30.15 -26.64
N ILE A 320 -8.07 -28.94 -27.19
CA ILE A 320 -9.21 -28.22 -27.75
C ILE A 320 -9.03 -28.16 -29.27
N ASN A 321 -10.07 -28.46 -30.02
CA ASN A 321 -9.99 -28.53 -31.49
C ASN A 321 -10.15 -27.16 -32.17
N THR A 322 -10.53 -26.14 -31.41
CA THR A 322 -10.65 -24.77 -31.91
C THR A 322 -9.28 -24.21 -32.33
N PRO A 323 -9.13 -23.63 -33.54
CA PRO A 323 -7.89 -22.99 -33.97
C PRO A 323 -7.44 -21.88 -33.00
N LEU A 324 -6.13 -21.82 -32.71
CA LEU A 324 -5.57 -20.88 -31.73
C LEU A 324 -5.90 -19.40 -32.00
N ASN A 325 -5.91 -18.99 -33.26
CA ASN A 325 -6.27 -17.63 -33.66
C ASN A 325 -7.75 -17.28 -33.43
N GLN A 326 -8.59 -18.24 -33.01
CA GLN A 326 -9.98 -18.04 -32.64
C GLN A 326 -10.20 -18.18 -31.12
N MET A 327 -9.14 -18.39 -30.35
CA MET A 327 -9.22 -18.60 -28.91
C MET A 327 -8.90 -17.33 -28.12
N PHE A 328 -9.33 -17.30 -26.86
CA PHE A 328 -9.11 -16.21 -25.91
C PHE A 328 -8.39 -16.69 -24.64
N TRP A 329 -7.58 -15.82 -24.06
CA TRP A 329 -7.11 -15.99 -22.68
C TRP A 329 -8.32 -15.87 -21.72
N PRO A 330 -8.47 -16.76 -20.72
CA PRO A 330 -9.72 -16.93 -19.96
C PRO A 330 -10.11 -15.75 -19.05
N VAL A 331 -9.25 -14.75 -18.84
CA VAL A 331 -9.52 -13.64 -17.90
C VAL A 331 -9.08 -12.29 -18.47
N ILE A 332 -9.95 -11.29 -18.36
CA ILE A 332 -9.68 -9.87 -18.59
C ILE A 332 -9.16 -9.27 -17.29
N THR A 333 -7.85 -9.08 -17.20
CA THR A 333 -7.18 -8.61 -15.98
C THR A 333 -5.95 -7.75 -16.31
N ASP A 334 -5.68 -6.81 -15.43
CA ASP A 334 -4.47 -5.99 -15.34
C ASP A 334 -3.44 -6.59 -14.35
N ASP A 335 -3.65 -7.83 -13.90
CA ASP A 335 -2.66 -8.55 -13.10
C ASP A 335 -1.38 -8.79 -13.93
N SER A 336 -0.24 -8.41 -13.37
CA SER A 336 1.05 -8.50 -14.06
C SER A 336 1.50 -9.96 -14.25
N GLN A 337 0.95 -10.90 -13.47
CA GLN A 337 1.21 -12.33 -13.53
C GLN A 337 0.17 -13.09 -14.34
N ALA A 338 -0.82 -12.42 -14.95
CA ALA A 338 -1.94 -13.04 -15.62
C ALA A 338 -1.57 -14.11 -16.66
N MET A 339 -0.40 -13.98 -17.29
CA MET A 339 0.09 -14.90 -18.34
C MET A 339 1.04 -15.99 -17.82
N VAL A 340 1.25 -16.10 -16.50
CA VAL A 340 2.13 -17.12 -15.91
C VAL A 340 1.41 -18.47 -15.85
N VAL A 341 1.92 -19.44 -16.61
CA VAL A 341 1.44 -20.83 -16.59
C VAL A 341 2.44 -21.70 -15.84
N SER A 342 2.00 -22.34 -14.75
CA SER A 342 2.88 -23.10 -13.85
C SER A 342 2.90 -24.60 -14.20
N TYR A 343 4.09 -25.18 -14.44
CA TYR A 343 4.25 -26.57 -14.89
C TYR A 343 5.53 -27.24 -14.33
N LEU A 344 5.71 -28.54 -14.56
CA LEU A 344 6.99 -29.23 -14.35
C LEU A 344 7.67 -29.40 -15.70
N ASN A 345 8.95 -29.10 -15.81
CA ASN A 345 9.72 -29.41 -17.01
C ASN A 345 10.20 -30.88 -17.02
N ASP A 346 10.73 -31.34 -18.15
CA ASP A 346 11.29 -32.68 -18.35
C ASP A 346 12.43 -33.04 -17.37
N ALA A 347 13.12 -32.03 -16.84
CA ALA A 347 14.10 -32.15 -15.76
C ALA A 347 13.49 -32.21 -14.35
N GLY A 348 12.15 -32.25 -14.22
CA GLY A 348 11.44 -32.28 -12.94
C GLY A 348 11.44 -30.95 -12.17
N GLN A 349 11.87 -29.86 -12.79
CA GLN A 349 11.91 -28.52 -12.20
C GLN A 349 10.55 -27.84 -12.35
N VAL A 350 10.08 -27.18 -11.29
CA VAL A 350 8.89 -26.35 -11.38
C VAL A 350 9.18 -25.09 -12.18
N ILE A 351 8.33 -24.78 -13.14
CA ILE A 351 8.23 -23.50 -13.83
C ILE A 351 6.95 -22.81 -13.32
N GLY A 352 6.98 -21.52 -13.05
CA GLY A 352 5.84 -20.83 -12.43
C GLY A 352 5.79 -20.99 -10.90
N SER A 353 4.58 -20.93 -10.35
CA SER A 353 4.32 -21.11 -8.92
C SER A 353 4.03 -22.59 -8.59
N SER A 354 4.80 -23.15 -7.66
CA SER A 354 4.71 -24.57 -7.27
C SER A 354 3.33 -24.98 -6.74
N GLY A 355 2.59 -24.06 -6.11
CA GLY A 355 1.24 -24.32 -5.60
C GLY A 355 0.13 -24.20 -6.63
N ARG A 356 0.39 -23.53 -7.76
CA ARG A 356 -0.61 -23.18 -8.79
C ARG A 356 -0.58 -24.08 -10.03
N ARG A 357 0.35 -25.04 -10.09
CA ARG A 357 0.46 -26.03 -11.18
C ARG A 357 -0.50 -27.20 -10.99
N PHE A 358 -0.82 -27.88 -12.09
CA PHE A 358 -1.44 -29.20 -12.03
C PHE A 358 -0.55 -30.17 -11.24
N PHE A 359 -1.17 -31.08 -10.50
CA PHE A 359 -0.51 -32.11 -9.68
C PHE A 359 0.32 -31.55 -8.50
N ALA A 360 0.12 -30.29 -8.11
CA ALA A 360 0.72 -29.74 -6.88
C ALA A 360 0.18 -30.46 -5.64
N ASP A 361 1.01 -30.58 -4.60
CA ASP A 361 0.56 -31.17 -3.34
C ASP A 361 -0.41 -30.20 -2.64
N ARG A 362 -1.55 -30.73 -2.18
CA ARG A 362 -2.54 -30.00 -1.38
C ARG A 362 -2.71 -30.71 -0.04
N ARG A 363 -2.96 -29.93 1.03
CA ARG A 363 -3.15 -30.45 2.40
C ARG A 363 -2.03 -31.40 2.82
N ASN A 364 -0.79 -30.92 2.82
CA ASN A 364 0.40 -31.69 3.20
C ASN A 364 0.58 -33.02 2.42
N GLY A 365 0.10 -33.09 1.18
CA GLY A 365 0.28 -34.24 0.28
C GLY A 365 -0.87 -35.25 0.26
N GLU A 366 -1.99 -34.99 0.94
CA GLU A 366 -3.17 -35.87 0.92
C GLU A 366 -3.87 -35.92 -0.46
N ARG A 367 -3.72 -34.85 -1.25
CA ARG A 367 -4.47 -34.64 -2.51
C ARG A 367 -3.58 -34.02 -3.59
N HIS A 368 -3.77 -34.46 -4.83
CA HIS A 368 -3.25 -33.78 -6.00
C HIS A 368 -4.14 -32.58 -6.37
N HIS A 369 -3.50 -31.45 -6.73
CA HIS A 369 -4.17 -30.34 -7.36
C HIS A 369 -4.62 -30.72 -8.78
N VAL A 370 -5.94 -30.73 -9.03
CA VAL A 370 -6.52 -31.19 -10.30
C VAL A 370 -6.72 -30.07 -11.32
N GLY A 371 -6.52 -28.81 -10.91
CA GLY A 371 -6.60 -27.63 -11.76
C GLY A 371 -5.27 -26.88 -11.83
N MET A 372 -5.33 -25.69 -12.42
CA MET A 372 -4.27 -24.69 -12.42
C MET A 372 -4.86 -23.35 -11.99
N ASP A 373 -4.16 -22.65 -11.10
CA ASP A 373 -4.68 -21.39 -10.55
C ASP A 373 -4.12 -20.20 -11.34
N ILE A 374 -4.97 -19.59 -12.17
CA ILE A 374 -4.61 -18.43 -12.98
C ILE A 374 -4.55 -17.17 -12.10
N PHE A 375 -3.56 -16.31 -12.31
CA PHE A 375 -3.45 -15.04 -11.60
C PHE A 375 -4.44 -14.01 -12.15
N CYS A 376 -5.23 -13.43 -11.27
CA CYS A 376 -6.19 -12.36 -11.53
C CYS A 376 -6.66 -11.78 -10.19
N ARG A 377 -7.52 -10.77 -10.21
CA ARG A 377 -8.04 -10.11 -9.01
C ARG A 377 -9.53 -10.36 -8.86
N GLU A 378 -10.02 -10.30 -7.63
CA GLU A 378 -11.44 -10.30 -7.33
C GLU A 378 -12.20 -9.31 -8.23
N GLY A 379 -13.29 -9.77 -8.84
CA GLY A 379 -14.15 -8.95 -9.70
C GLY A 379 -13.68 -8.80 -11.16
N ASP A 380 -12.48 -9.28 -11.51
CA ASP A 380 -12.04 -9.37 -12.91
C ASP A 380 -13.00 -10.24 -13.72
N VAL A 381 -13.06 -10.00 -15.05
CA VAL A 381 -14.04 -10.65 -15.92
C VAL A 381 -13.45 -11.92 -16.52
N VAL A 382 -14.19 -13.02 -16.43
CA VAL A 382 -13.86 -14.29 -17.08
C VAL A 382 -14.52 -14.34 -18.46
N VAL A 383 -13.78 -14.81 -19.46
CA VAL A 383 -14.28 -15.01 -20.82
C VAL A 383 -14.17 -16.47 -21.25
N SER A 384 -15.07 -16.89 -22.14
CA SER A 384 -15.01 -18.21 -22.74
C SER A 384 -13.79 -18.33 -23.68
N CYS A 385 -12.91 -19.30 -23.44
CA CYS A 385 -11.69 -19.50 -24.24
C CYS A 385 -11.97 -19.77 -25.73
N ALA A 386 -13.11 -20.37 -26.05
CA ALA A 386 -13.50 -20.79 -27.40
C ALA A 386 -15.04 -20.84 -27.51
N PRO A 387 -15.62 -21.08 -28.69
CA PRO A 387 -17.04 -21.38 -28.79
C PRO A 387 -17.38 -22.66 -28.03
N GLY A 388 -18.55 -22.73 -27.43
CA GLY A 388 -18.95 -23.90 -26.64
C GLY A 388 -20.37 -23.80 -26.09
N LYS A 389 -20.71 -24.70 -25.18
CA LYS A 389 -22.01 -24.74 -24.51
C LYS A 389 -21.83 -24.80 -22.99
N ILE A 390 -22.56 -24.00 -22.24
CA ILE A 390 -22.54 -24.05 -20.77
C ILE A 390 -23.24 -25.34 -20.32
N VAL A 391 -22.55 -26.20 -19.58
CA VAL A 391 -23.06 -27.54 -19.20
C VAL A 391 -23.26 -27.73 -17.69
N ALA A 392 -22.65 -26.90 -16.84
CA ALA A 392 -22.91 -26.92 -15.40
C ALA A 392 -22.57 -25.59 -14.71
N PHE A 393 -23.31 -25.24 -13.67
CA PHE A 393 -23.01 -24.14 -12.77
C PHE A 393 -23.51 -24.45 -11.35
N TYR A 394 -22.60 -24.55 -10.38
CA TYR A 394 -22.96 -24.95 -9.01
C TYR A 394 -21.90 -24.51 -7.98
N SER A 395 -22.25 -24.56 -6.68
CA SER A 395 -21.34 -24.19 -5.58
C SER A 395 -20.12 -25.12 -5.53
N PHE A 396 -18.92 -24.52 -5.50
CA PHE A 396 -17.64 -25.19 -5.69
C PHE A 396 -16.82 -25.26 -4.40
N TYR A 397 -16.59 -24.10 -3.79
CA TYR A 397 -15.77 -23.98 -2.60
C TYR A 397 -16.27 -22.84 -1.72
N ARG A 398 -16.52 -23.16 -0.44
CA ARG A 398 -16.85 -22.17 0.58
C ARG A 398 -15.58 -21.75 1.30
N ARG A 399 -15.25 -20.46 1.24
CA ARG A 399 -14.08 -19.88 1.88
C ARG A 399 -14.28 -19.89 3.41
N PRO A 400 -13.42 -20.59 4.18
CA PRO A 400 -13.58 -20.68 5.63
C PRO A 400 -13.40 -19.33 6.35
N THR A 401 -12.59 -18.43 5.78
CA THR A 401 -12.24 -17.15 6.37
C THR A 401 -13.32 -16.08 6.18
N THR A 402 -14.03 -16.09 5.05
CA THR A 402 -15.00 -15.04 4.71
C THR A 402 -16.44 -15.56 4.64
N GLY A 403 -16.64 -16.88 4.59
CA GLY A 403 -17.97 -17.47 4.38
C GLY A 403 -18.53 -17.24 2.97
N GLU A 404 -17.70 -16.83 2.01
CA GLU A 404 -18.11 -16.70 0.61
C GLU A 404 -18.23 -18.08 -0.06
N ASP A 405 -19.33 -18.31 -0.79
CA ASP A 405 -19.46 -19.46 -1.69
C ASP A 405 -18.98 -19.08 -3.09
N THR A 406 -17.93 -19.75 -3.55
CA THR A 406 -17.45 -19.67 -4.93
C THR A 406 -18.08 -20.77 -5.79
N PHE A 407 -18.16 -20.56 -7.09
CA PHE A 407 -18.91 -21.42 -8.02
C PHE A 407 -18.00 -22.02 -9.10
N ALA A 408 -18.42 -23.19 -9.60
CA ALA A 408 -17.83 -23.86 -10.74
C ALA A 408 -18.66 -23.53 -11.97
N LEU A 409 -18.03 -23.20 -13.08
CA LEU A 409 -18.70 -22.91 -14.35
C LEU A 409 -18.10 -23.79 -15.44
N PHE A 410 -18.86 -24.79 -15.90
CA PHE A 410 -18.42 -25.73 -16.92
C PHE A 410 -18.91 -25.30 -18.29
N VAL A 411 -17.98 -25.18 -19.23
CA VAL A 411 -18.27 -24.95 -20.66
C VAL A 411 -17.68 -26.10 -21.46
N ALA A 412 -18.53 -26.79 -22.21
CA ALA A 412 -18.14 -27.81 -23.16
C ALA A 412 -17.74 -27.16 -24.48
N HIS A 413 -16.46 -27.30 -24.83
CA HIS A 413 -15.88 -26.92 -26.11
C HIS A 413 -15.65 -28.16 -26.97
N ASP A 414 -15.28 -27.97 -28.24
CA ASP A 414 -14.89 -29.07 -29.10
C ASP A 414 -13.59 -29.73 -28.59
N GLY A 415 -13.71 -30.98 -28.16
CA GLY A 415 -12.61 -31.80 -27.63
C GLY A 415 -12.39 -31.75 -26.11
N VAL A 416 -12.91 -30.75 -25.39
CA VAL A 416 -12.65 -30.55 -23.95
C VAL A 416 -13.81 -29.85 -23.23
N VAL A 417 -14.04 -30.21 -21.96
CA VAL A 417 -14.85 -29.41 -21.04
C VAL A 417 -13.93 -28.65 -20.09
N ILE A 418 -14.08 -27.32 -20.01
CA ILE A 418 -13.31 -26.45 -19.13
C ILE A 418 -14.21 -26.05 -17.95
N ASN A 419 -13.69 -26.21 -16.72
CA ASN A 419 -14.25 -25.58 -15.53
C ASN A 419 -13.50 -24.27 -15.25
N TYR A 420 -14.19 -23.15 -15.40
CA TYR A 420 -13.74 -21.84 -14.93
C TYR A 420 -14.13 -21.71 -13.45
N GLY A 421 -13.37 -22.41 -12.59
CA GLY A 421 -13.69 -22.54 -11.17
C GLY A 421 -13.40 -21.27 -10.37
N GLU A 422 -14.02 -21.18 -9.21
CA GLU A 422 -13.91 -20.06 -8.26
C GLU A 422 -14.45 -18.72 -8.79
N VAL A 423 -15.54 -18.79 -9.54
CA VAL A 423 -16.29 -17.60 -9.99
C VAL A 423 -17.38 -17.20 -8.99
N ARG A 424 -17.88 -15.97 -9.09
CA ARG A 424 -18.98 -15.47 -8.25
C ARG A 424 -20.29 -16.19 -8.53
N ARG A 425 -21.11 -16.36 -7.48
CA ARG A 425 -22.50 -16.86 -7.58
C ARG A 425 -23.34 -16.10 -8.61
N SER A 426 -23.16 -14.79 -8.72
CA SER A 426 -23.95 -13.88 -9.56
C SER A 426 -23.72 -14.02 -11.06
N ALA A 427 -22.81 -14.90 -11.51
CA ALA A 427 -22.40 -14.98 -12.91
C ALA A 427 -23.58 -15.23 -13.87
N ARG A 428 -24.54 -16.09 -13.47
CA ARG A 428 -25.69 -16.41 -14.29
C ARG A 428 -26.58 -15.18 -14.52
N GLU A 429 -26.91 -14.48 -13.44
CA GLU A 429 -27.78 -13.30 -13.47
C GLU A 429 -27.10 -12.11 -14.16
N GLU A 430 -25.81 -11.90 -13.89
CA GLU A 430 -25.04 -10.78 -14.41
C GLU A 430 -24.81 -10.87 -15.93
N PHE A 431 -24.48 -12.06 -16.44
CA PHE A 431 -24.13 -12.25 -17.85
C PHE A 431 -25.26 -12.84 -18.70
N GLY A 432 -26.44 -13.06 -18.10
CA GLY A 432 -27.68 -13.33 -18.83
C GLY A 432 -27.75 -14.67 -19.56
N TRP A 433 -27.04 -15.70 -19.07
CA TRP A 433 -27.04 -17.05 -19.66
C TRP A 433 -27.72 -18.09 -18.76
N LYS A 434 -28.04 -19.26 -19.30
CA LYS A 434 -28.49 -20.45 -18.56
C LYS A 434 -27.71 -21.70 -19.02
N ILE A 435 -27.73 -22.75 -18.20
CA ILE A 435 -27.18 -24.05 -18.58
C ILE A 435 -27.89 -24.53 -19.86
N GLY A 436 -27.11 -24.97 -20.84
CA GLY A 436 -27.55 -25.35 -22.18
C GLY A 436 -27.32 -24.29 -23.25
N ASP A 437 -27.07 -23.03 -22.87
CA ASP A 437 -26.81 -21.94 -23.81
C ASP A 437 -25.45 -22.10 -24.48
N ASP A 438 -25.40 -21.72 -25.75
CA ASP A 438 -24.17 -21.59 -26.51
C ASP A 438 -23.45 -20.28 -26.13
N VAL A 439 -22.13 -20.35 -26.09
CA VAL A 439 -21.24 -19.22 -25.86
C VAL A 439 -20.26 -19.09 -27.02
N THR A 440 -19.91 -17.85 -27.35
CA THR A 440 -18.90 -17.53 -28.36
C THR A 440 -17.52 -17.36 -27.72
N ALA A 441 -16.45 -17.51 -28.51
CA ALA A 441 -15.10 -17.22 -28.03
C ALA A 441 -14.98 -15.76 -27.60
N GLY A 442 -14.39 -15.50 -26.43
CA GLY A 442 -14.24 -14.16 -25.87
C GLY A 442 -15.50 -13.59 -25.21
N GLN A 443 -16.63 -14.31 -25.25
CA GLN A 443 -17.84 -13.91 -24.53
C GLN A 443 -17.55 -13.83 -23.02
N ARG A 444 -17.95 -12.73 -22.40
CA ARG A 444 -17.87 -12.54 -20.94
C ARG A 444 -18.91 -13.45 -20.28
N ILE A 445 -18.46 -14.29 -19.35
CA ILE A 445 -19.29 -15.37 -18.78
C ILE A 445 -19.36 -15.35 -17.26
N ALA A 446 -18.41 -14.73 -16.56
CA ALA A 446 -18.43 -14.66 -15.10
C ALA A 446 -17.51 -13.55 -14.55
N ARG A 447 -17.52 -13.38 -13.23
CA ARG A 447 -16.50 -12.63 -12.48
C ARG A 447 -15.72 -13.54 -11.55
N VAL A 448 -14.45 -13.21 -11.35
CA VAL A 448 -13.58 -13.82 -10.34
C VAL A 448 -14.16 -13.56 -8.94
N SER A 449 -14.19 -14.60 -8.10
CA SER A 449 -14.62 -14.50 -6.69
C SER A 449 -13.54 -13.86 -5.81
N GLY A 450 -13.77 -13.75 -4.50
CA GLY A 450 -12.78 -13.23 -3.56
C GLY A 450 -11.56 -14.14 -3.31
N THR A 451 -11.32 -15.15 -4.15
CA THR A 451 -10.11 -15.98 -4.09
C THR A 451 -8.93 -15.40 -4.87
N ASP A 452 -9.11 -14.33 -5.65
CA ASP A 452 -8.05 -13.70 -6.46
C ASP A 452 -7.37 -14.72 -7.42
N MET A 453 -8.17 -15.65 -7.95
CA MET A 453 -7.72 -16.64 -8.93
C MET A 453 -8.90 -17.26 -9.68
N ILE A 454 -8.62 -17.80 -10.87
CA ILE A 454 -9.49 -18.79 -11.52
C ILE A 454 -8.87 -20.16 -11.36
N HIS A 455 -9.64 -21.07 -10.77
CA HIS A 455 -9.27 -22.48 -10.66
C HIS A 455 -9.64 -23.21 -11.94
N PHE A 456 -8.69 -23.27 -12.87
CA PHE A 456 -8.90 -23.76 -14.22
C PHE A 456 -8.69 -25.28 -14.29
N GLU A 457 -9.77 -26.03 -14.48
CA GLU A 457 -9.71 -27.50 -14.64
C GLU A 457 -10.19 -27.92 -16.02
N THR A 458 -9.70 -29.06 -16.51
CA THR A 458 -10.08 -29.61 -17.82
C THR A 458 -10.53 -31.06 -17.71
N TYR A 459 -11.55 -31.42 -18.49
CA TYR A 459 -12.18 -32.73 -18.48
C TYR A 459 -12.52 -33.23 -19.87
N MET A 460 -12.68 -34.55 -20.01
CA MET A 460 -13.20 -35.17 -21.23
C MET A 460 -14.64 -34.71 -21.52
N PRO A 461 -15.06 -34.69 -22.81
CA PRO A 461 -16.44 -34.42 -23.22
C PRO A 461 -17.49 -35.15 -22.36
N GLY A 462 -18.58 -34.44 -22.04
CA GLY A 462 -19.66 -34.94 -21.19
C GLY A 462 -19.38 -34.90 -19.68
N ALA A 463 -18.33 -34.21 -19.23
CA ALA A 463 -18.17 -33.86 -17.82
C ALA A 463 -19.09 -32.69 -17.44
N VAL A 464 -19.76 -32.82 -16.29
CA VAL A 464 -20.62 -31.76 -15.70
C VAL A 464 -20.31 -31.54 -14.21
N GLN A 465 -19.26 -32.18 -13.71
CA GLN A 465 -18.85 -32.11 -12.32
C GLN A 465 -17.33 -32.20 -12.20
N ASN A 466 -16.77 -31.47 -11.25
CA ASN A 466 -15.36 -31.49 -10.91
C ASN A 466 -14.98 -32.77 -10.17
N SER A 467 -13.71 -33.16 -10.29
CA SER A 467 -13.16 -34.35 -9.65
C SER A 467 -12.19 -33.98 -8.53
N ARG A 468 -12.01 -34.89 -7.58
CA ARG A 468 -10.93 -34.81 -6.59
C ARG A 468 -10.00 -35.99 -6.80
N TRP A 469 -8.69 -35.76 -6.77
CA TRP A 469 -7.70 -36.82 -6.90
C TRP A 469 -6.91 -36.95 -5.61
N LEU A 470 -7.24 -37.98 -4.82
CA LEU A 470 -6.54 -38.31 -3.59
C LEU A 470 -5.25 -39.08 -3.89
N ARG A 471 -4.21 -38.87 -3.09
CA ARG A 471 -2.94 -39.59 -3.27
C ARG A 471 -3.16 -41.09 -3.03
N GLY A 472 -2.58 -41.92 -3.90
CA GLY A 472 -2.74 -43.38 -3.86
C GLY A 472 -4.03 -43.92 -4.48
N GLN A 473 -4.96 -43.05 -4.91
CA GLN A 473 -6.17 -43.46 -5.63
C GLN A 473 -5.97 -43.38 -7.16
N PRO A 474 -6.72 -44.19 -7.95
CA PRO A 474 -6.71 -44.06 -9.40
C PRO A 474 -7.15 -42.66 -9.85
N ARG A 475 -6.66 -42.23 -11.01
CA ARG A 475 -6.98 -40.93 -11.59
C ARG A 475 -8.48 -40.88 -11.86
N PRO A 476 -9.17 -39.78 -11.53
CA PRO A 476 -10.57 -39.63 -11.91
C PRO A 476 -10.75 -39.78 -13.43
N PRO A 477 -11.69 -40.62 -13.89
CA PRO A 477 -11.69 -41.11 -15.26
C PRO A 477 -11.75 -40.00 -16.31
N LYS A 478 -12.51 -38.92 -16.05
CA LYS A 478 -12.69 -37.77 -16.96
C LYS A 478 -11.63 -36.67 -16.83
N LEU A 479 -10.75 -36.70 -15.84
CA LEU A 479 -9.79 -35.62 -15.58
C LEU A 479 -8.70 -35.53 -16.67
N LEU A 480 -8.48 -34.33 -17.20
CA LEU A 480 -7.41 -33.99 -18.14
C LEU A 480 -6.45 -32.98 -17.51
N ASN A 481 -5.21 -32.96 -17.97
CA ASN A 481 -4.19 -32.02 -17.53
C ASN A 481 -4.26 -30.70 -18.36
N PRO A 482 -4.56 -29.55 -17.75
CA PRO A 482 -4.75 -28.28 -18.45
C PRO A 482 -3.45 -27.60 -18.90
N THR A 483 -2.28 -28.12 -18.49
CA THR A 483 -0.97 -27.48 -18.69
C THR A 483 -0.70 -27.06 -20.13
N MET A 484 -0.81 -28.00 -21.08
CA MET A 484 -0.52 -27.70 -22.49
C MET A 484 -1.55 -26.77 -23.12
N LEU A 485 -2.81 -26.86 -22.71
CA LEU A 485 -3.86 -25.95 -23.17
C LEU A 485 -3.56 -24.52 -22.74
N LEU A 486 -3.27 -24.29 -21.46
CA LEU A 486 -2.94 -22.95 -20.95
C LEU A 486 -1.64 -22.41 -21.54
N LEU A 487 -0.60 -23.23 -21.75
CA LEU A 487 0.61 -22.82 -22.45
C LEU A 487 0.34 -22.42 -23.90
N THR A 488 -0.56 -23.14 -24.58
CA THR A 488 -0.98 -22.82 -25.96
C THR A 488 -1.75 -21.50 -26.00
N LEU A 489 -2.71 -21.31 -25.09
CA LEU A 489 -3.47 -20.06 -24.97
C LEU A 489 -2.56 -18.88 -24.64
N ALA A 490 -1.65 -19.05 -23.67
CA ALA A 490 -0.67 -18.03 -23.31
C ALA A 490 0.21 -17.64 -24.51
N SER A 491 0.44 -18.60 -25.41
CA SER A 491 1.35 -18.42 -26.52
C SER A 491 0.82 -17.66 -27.72
N GLY A 492 -0.52 -17.60 -27.90
CA GLY A 492 -1.09 -17.08 -29.14
C GLY A 492 -2.61 -16.89 -29.16
N ALA A 493 -3.31 -17.01 -28.03
CA ALA A 493 -4.72 -16.64 -27.97
C ALA A 493 -4.90 -15.12 -27.87
N THR A 494 -6.09 -14.64 -28.22
CA THR A 494 -6.49 -13.24 -28.06
C THR A 494 -6.64 -12.91 -26.58
N ARG A 495 -5.98 -11.84 -26.13
CA ARG A 495 -6.14 -11.26 -24.81
C ARG A 495 -6.88 -9.94 -24.93
N VAL A 496 -7.87 -9.75 -24.07
CA VAL A 496 -8.59 -8.49 -23.91
C VAL A 496 -8.09 -7.84 -22.62
N ASP A 497 -7.73 -6.55 -22.68
CA ASP A 497 -7.40 -5.76 -21.49
C ASP A 497 -8.65 -5.09 -20.89
N LYS A 498 -8.51 -4.46 -19.71
CA LYS A 498 -9.64 -3.80 -19.04
C LYS A 498 -10.21 -2.62 -19.81
N SER A 499 -9.44 -2.01 -20.72
CA SER A 499 -9.92 -0.93 -21.60
C SER A 499 -10.68 -1.44 -22.83
N GLY A 500 -10.70 -2.76 -23.05
CA GLY A 500 -11.30 -3.39 -24.23
C GLY A 500 -10.34 -3.52 -25.41
N GLY A 501 -9.07 -3.14 -25.23
CA GLY A 501 -8.02 -3.37 -26.21
C GLY A 501 -7.74 -4.87 -26.39
N THR A 502 -7.45 -5.27 -27.62
CA THR A 502 -7.11 -6.67 -27.95
C THR A 502 -5.65 -6.79 -28.32
N SER A 503 -5.02 -7.89 -27.89
CA SER A 503 -3.65 -8.26 -28.26
C SER A 503 -3.57 -9.76 -28.47
N VAL A 504 -2.67 -10.23 -29.33
CA VAL A 504 -2.38 -11.66 -29.48
C VAL A 504 -1.13 -11.96 -28.66
N GLY A 505 -1.17 -12.99 -27.83
CA GLY A 505 -0.03 -13.40 -27.01
C GLY A 505 1.15 -13.87 -27.86
N ASN A 506 2.36 -13.65 -27.36
CA ASN A 506 3.54 -14.42 -27.71
C ASN A 506 3.93 -15.18 -26.39
N GLY A 507 4.01 -16.54 -26.47
CA GLY A 507 4.72 -17.73 -25.82
C GLY A 507 4.47 -18.55 -24.49
N SER A 508 5.56 -19.22 -24.00
CA SER A 508 5.98 -19.62 -22.59
C SER A 508 7.48 -19.39 -22.09
N ALA A 509 7.78 -19.37 -20.75
CA ALA A 509 8.92 -20.02 -20.00
C ALA A 509 9.49 -19.38 -18.67
N ARG A 510 9.83 -20.29 -17.71
CA ARG A 510 10.62 -20.32 -16.43
C ARG A 510 10.39 -19.33 -15.26
N ILE A 511 9.91 -19.86 -14.12
CA ILE A 511 10.32 -19.43 -12.77
C ILE A 511 11.30 -20.49 -12.26
N LYS A 512 12.45 -20.09 -11.70
CA LYS A 512 13.36 -21.02 -11.00
C LYS A 512 12.78 -21.40 -9.63
N PRO A 513 12.76 -22.67 -9.22
CA PRO A 513 12.55 -23.07 -7.83
C PRO A 513 13.89 -23.35 -7.15
N ALA A 514 13.96 -23.05 -5.85
CA ALA A 514 14.89 -23.67 -4.93
C ALA A 514 14.30 -25.02 -4.45
N VAL A 515 15.02 -26.07 -4.04
CA VAL A 515 16.10 -26.17 -3.03
C VAL A 515 16.81 -27.55 -3.15
N GLY A 516 18.13 -27.64 -2.88
CA GLY A 516 18.69 -28.68 -1.99
C GLY A 516 19.66 -29.77 -2.51
N ASP A 517 20.97 -29.53 -2.39
CA ASP A 517 22.01 -30.46 -1.90
C ASP A 517 23.11 -29.61 -1.21
N PRO A 518 23.75 -30.00 -0.08
CA PRO A 518 24.74 -29.16 0.61
C PRO A 518 26.20 -29.55 0.30
N PRO A 519 27.19 -28.67 0.50
CA PRO A 519 27.23 -27.24 0.23
C PRO A 519 28.27 -26.95 -0.86
N GLN A 520 27.89 -26.19 -1.89
CA GLN A 520 28.83 -25.25 -2.48
C GLN A 520 28.30 -23.87 -2.12
N ASP A 521 29.14 -23.03 -1.52
CA ASP A 521 28.84 -21.62 -1.32
C ASP A 521 28.68 -20.98 -2.70
N ASP A 522 27.47 -21.09 -3.26
CA ASP A 522 27.08 -20.31 -4.42
C ASP A 522 27.08 -18.84 -3.99
N ASP A 523 27.45 -17.98 -4.93
CA ASP A 523 27.64 -16.55 -4.75
C ASP A 523 26.41 -15.90 -4.08
N LEU A 524 25.21 -16.41 -4.37
CA LEU A 524 23.96 -15.96 -3.77
C LEU A 524 23.81 -16.36 -2.29
N LEU A 525 24.20 -17.58 -1.92
CA LEU A 525 24.14 -18.01 -0.51
C LEU A 525 25.18 -17.26 0.33
N THR A 526 26.39 -17.05 -0.21
CA THR A 526 27.42 -16.22 0.44
C THR A 526 26.95 -14.78 0.60
N LEU A 527 26.32 -14.21 -0.42
CA LEU A 527 25.75 -12.87 -0.35
C LEU A 527 24.62 -12.79 0.67
N ALA A 528 23.69 -13.73 0.67
CA ALA A 528 22.58 -13.80 1.63
C ALA A 528 23.09 -13.87 3.08
N ARG A 529 24.11 -14.70 3.33
CA ARG A 529 24.78 -14.81 4.64
C ARG A 529 25.50 -13.53 5.03
N THR A 530 26.09 -12.82 4.08
CA THR A 530 26.72 -11.52 4.31
C THR A 530 25.67 -10.47 4.67
N ILE A 531 24.59 -10.36 3.91
CA ILE A 531 23.47 -9.45 4.20
C ILE A 531 22.89 -9.74 5.58
N TYR A 532 22.67 -11.02 5.90
CA TYR A 532 22.16 -11.44 7.20
C TYR A 532 23.14 -11.10 8.33
N GLY A 533 24.43 -11.35 8.16
CA GLY A 533 25.46 -11.00 9.15
C GLY A 533 25.53 -9.50 9.45
N GLU A 534 25.35 -8.67 8.42
CA GLU A 534 25.56 -7.22 8.50
C GLU A 534 24.27 -6.44 8.83
N ALA A 535 23.09 -6.98 8.50
CA ALA A 535 21.82 -6.24 8.58
C ALA A 535 20.62 -7.06 9.12
N ARG A 536 20.83 -8.16 9.87
CA ARG A 536 19.73 -8.96 10.46
C ARG A 536 19.00 -8.33 11.64
N SER A 537 19.52 -7.27 12.26
CA SER A 537 18.92 -6.72 13.48
C SER A 537 17.53 -6.12 13.20
N GLN A 538 16.63 -6.14 14.19
CA GLN A 538 15.27 -5.58 14.08
C GLN A 538 15.24 -4.06 13.86
N ARG A 539 16.37 -3.38 14.07
CA ARG A 539 16.54 -1.94 13.84
C ARG A 539 16.89 -1.59 12.39
N GLU A 540 17.31 -2.59 11.60
CA GLU A 540 17.64 -2.38 10.20
C GLU A 540 16.42 -2.67 9.32
N PRO A 541 15.96 -1.69 8.52
CA PRO A 541 14.86 -1.88 7.59
C PRO A 541 15.27 -2.82 6.45
N ALA A 542 14.29 -3.33 5.71
CA ALA A 542 14.54 -4.21 4.56
C ALA A 542 15.47 -3.53 3.52
N ALA A 543 15.32 -2.22 3.31
CA ALA A 543 16.21 -1.42 2.46
C ALA A 543 17.68 -1.46 2.90
N GLY A 544 17.97 -1.58 4.20
CA GLY A 544 19.34 -1.71 4.70
C GLY A 544 19.99 -3.03 4.32
N ARG A 545 19.20 -4.12 4.25
CA ARG A 545 19.64 -5.44 3.77
C ARG A 545 19.92 -5.41 2.27
N GLU A 546 19.04 -4.78 1.51
CA GLU A 546 19.21 -4.53 0.07
C GLU A 546 20.45 -3.68 -0.22
N ALA A 547 20.67 -2.62 0.58
CA ALA A 547 21.81 -1.72 0.44
C ALA A 547 23.16 -2.42 0.61
N VAL A 548 23.27 -3.34 1.58
CA VAL A 548 24.47 -4.18 1.73
C VAL A 548 24.70 -5.03 0.48
N ALA A 549 23.64 -5.57 -0.14
CA ALA A 549 23.75 -6.33 -1.37
C ALA A 549 24.25 -5.47 -2.54
N HIS A 550 23.74 -4.24 -2.68
CA HIS A 550 24.19 -3.30 -3.72
C HIS A 550 25.63 -2.86 -3.55
N VAL A 551 26.10 -2.68 -2.32
CA VAL A 551 27.52 -2.40 -2.05
C VAL A 551 28.40 -3.55 -2.54
N VAL A 552 27.99 -4.80 -2.32
CA VAL A 552 28.72 -5.98 -2.82
C VAL A 552 28.77 -5.99 -4.34
N MET A 553 27.63 -5.77 -5.01
CA MET A 553 27.56 -5.77 -6.47
C MET A 553 28.32 -4.59 -7.09
N THR A 554 28.28 -3.41 -6.47
CA THR A 554 29.06 -2.25 -6.91
C THR A 554 30.56 -2.49 -6.75
N ARG A 555 30.98 -3.13 -5.65
CA ARG A 555 32.37 -3.56 -5.45
C ARG A 555 32.81 -4.58 -6.50
N LEU A 556 31.96 -5.55 -6.84
CA LEU A 556 32.23 -6.54 -7.89
C LEU A 556 32.38 -5.87 -9.26
N ALA A 557 31.44 -4.99 -9.64
CA ALA A 557 31.48 -4.26 -10.90
C ALA A 557 32.74 -3.39 -11.04
N LYS A 558 33.21 -2.81 -9.93
CA LYS A 558 34.45 -2.02 -9.87
C LYS A 558 35.71 -2.87 -9.71
N LYS A 559 35.60 -4.21 -9.73
CA LYS A 559 36.70 -5.15 -9.48
C LYS A 559 37.47 -4.81 -8.21
N PHE A 560 36.76 -4.41 -7.16
CA PHE A 560 37.34 -4.00 -5.89
C PHE A 560 38.26 -5.11 -5.36
N ARG A 561 39.54 -4.77 -5.15
CA ARG A 561 40.61 -5.72 -4.77
C ARG A 561 40.76 -6.91 -5.72
N ASN A 562 40.54 -6.69 -7.02
CA ASN A 562 40.60 -7.72 -8.08
C ASN A 562 39.59 -8.87 -7.88
N ALA A 563 38.51 -8.64 -7.14
CA ALA A 563 37.45 -9.63 -6.98
C ALA A 563 36.82 -9.98 -8.34
N LYS A 564 36.60 -11.28 -8.57
CA LYS A 564 36.02 -11.82 -9.81
C LYS A 564 34.60 -12.38 -9.58
N THR A 565 34.28 -12.71 -8.34
CA THR A 565 32.99 -13.29 -7.91
C THR A 565 32.39 -12.51 -6.76
N ILE A 566 31.10 -12.72 -6.50
CA ILE A 566 30.42 -12.12 -5.34
C ILE A 566 31.06 -12.65 -4.05
N THR A 567 31.38 -13.96 -4.02
CA THR A 567 32.08 -14.59 -2.91
C THR A 567 33.44 -13.95 -2.63
N ASP A 568 34.22 -13.59 -3.66
CA ASP A 568 35.50 -12.90 -3.49
C ASP A 568 35.33 -11.56 -2.75
N VAL A 569 34.27 -10.81 -3.06
CA VAL A 569 33.97 -9.53 -2.40
C VAL A 569 33.52 -9.76 -0.95
N CYS A 570 32.58 -10.68 -0.73
CA CYS A 570 32.05 -11.00 0.60
C CYS A 570 33.11 -11.55 1.57
N ARG A 571 34.02 -12.40 1.06
CA ARG A 571 35.08 -13.04 1.86
C ARG A 571 36.40 -12.29 1.82
N ALA A 572 36.47 -11.16 1.13
CA ALA A 572 37.66 -10.32 1.14
C ALA A 572 38.04 -9.94 2.57
N LYS A 573 39.33 -10.11 2.89
CA LYS A 573 39.86 -9.96 4.25
C LYS A 573 39.40 -8.65 4.90
N ARG A 574 38.71 -8.79 6.05
CA ARG A 574 38.20 -7.70 6.90
C ARG A 574 37.23 -6.73 6.20
N GLN A 575 36.52 -7.16 5.14
CA GLN A 575 35.52 -6.32 4.49
C GLN A 575 34.15 -6.40 5.14
N PHE A 576 33.78 -7.57 5.65
CA PHE A 576 32.56 -7.82 6.39
C PHE A 576 32.93 -8.58 7.66
N SER A 577 32.63 -8.02 8.83
CA SER A 577 33.17 -8.55 10.09
C SER A 577 32.60 -9.92 10.42
N CYS A 578 31.38 -10.20 9.97
CA CYS A 578 30.70 -11.47 10.16
C CYS A 578 31.47 -12.69 9.59
N TRP A 579 32.43 -12.51 8.67
CA TRP A 579 33.27 -13.60 8.14
C TRP A 579 34.63 -13.76 8.85
N ASN A 580 35.03 -12.82 9.72
CA ASN A 580 36.33 -12.83 10.36
C ASN A 580 36.46 -13.98 11.38
N SER A 581 37.67 -14.53 11.50
CA SER A 581 37.97 -15.55 12.52
C SER A 581 37.81 -14.96 13.93
N GLY A 582 36.97 -15.57 14.76
CA GLY A 582 36.70 -15.13 16.14
C GLY A 582 35.47 -14.22 16.32
N ASP A 583 34.81 -13.78 15.23
CA ASP A 583 33.56 -13.02 15.33
C ASP A 583 32.39 -13.96 15.72
N PRO A 584 31.61 -13.67 16.78
CA PRO A 584 30.48 -14.50 17.19
C PRO A 584 29.42 -14.71 16.10
N ASN A 585 29.27 -13.76 15.16
CA ASN A 585 28.32 -13.86 14.06
C ASN A 585 28.73 -14.91 13.01
N LYS A 586 30.00 -15.30 12.94
CA LYS A 586 30.49 -16.25 11.94
C LYS A 586 29.75 -17.58 11.99
N ARG A 587 29.63 -18.16 13.19
CA ARG A 587 28.87 -19.41 13.40
C ARG A 587 27.40 -19.26 13.04
N VAL A 588 26.83 -18.07 13.25
CA VAL A 588 25.42 -17.81 12.97
C VAL A 588 25.15 -17.73 11.48
N ILE A 589 26.00 -17.03 10.71
CA ILE A 589 25.85 -16.94 9.26
C ILE A 589 26.20 -18.26 8.56
N GLU A 590 27.17 -19.02 9.07
CA GLU A 590 27.53 -20.35 8.53
C GLU A 590 26.41 -21.38 8.74
N ALA A 591 25.67 -21.28 9.85
CA ALA A 591 24.50 -22.13 10.12
C ALA A 591 23.21 -21.67 9.41
N ALA A 592 23.18 -20.46 8.83
CA ALA A 592 21.99 -19.91 8.20
C ALA A 592 21.74 -20.52 6.81
N ASN A 593 20.49 -20.91 6.55
CA ASN A 593 20.01 -21.47 5.29
C ASN A 593 18.52 -21.17 5.07
N ARG A 594 18.06 -21.31 3.82
CA ARG A 594 16.68 -21.03 3.41
C ARG A 594 15.67 -21.91 4.14
N GLY A 595 14.50 -21.37 4.45
CA GLY A 595 13.40 -22.06 5.13
C GLY A 595 13.59 -22.27 6.63
N ILE A 596 14.74 -21.88 7.19
CA ILE A 596 15.03 -21.98 8.63
C ILE A 596 14.64 -20.69 9.38
N ASN A 597 14.73 -19.54 8.72
CA ASN A 597 14.47 -18.24 9.34
C ASN A 597 13.89 -17.24 8.32
N PRO A 598 12.71 -16.63 8.57
CA PRO A 598 12.08 -15.69 7.64
C PRO A 598 12.92 -14.45 7.29
N VAL A 599 13.76 -13.96 8.21
CA VAL A 599 14.68 -12.84 7.95
C VAL A 599 15.83 -13.28 7.05
N PHE A 600 16.31 -14.51 7.20
CA PHE A 600 17.31 -15.07 6.29
C PHE A 600 16.73 -15.31 4.90
N ASP A 601 15.47 -15.77 4.80
CA ASP A 601 14.77 -15.93 3.53
C ASP A 601 14.62 -14.58 2.79
N GLN A 602 14.35 -13.49 3.53
CA GLN A 602 14.36 -12.13 2.99
C GLN A 602 15.76 -11.71 2.52
N CYS A 603 16.82 -12.01 3.27
CA CYS A 603 18.20 -11.73 2.86
C CYS A 603 18.58 -12.49 1.59
N TYR A 604 18.13 -13.74 1.45
CA TYR A 604 18.34 -14.54 0.26
C TYR A 604 17.58 -13.96 -0.95
N ALA A 605 16.35 -13.50 -0.74
CA ALA A 605 15.57 -12.83 -1.77
C ALA A 605 16.27 -11.55 -2.27
N PHE A 606 16.82 -10.72 -1.37
CA PHE A 606 17.60 -9.54 -1.76
C PHE A 606 18.91 -9.91 -2.46
N ALA A 607 19.63 -10.93 -1.99
CA ALA A 607 20.84 -11.42 -2.66
C ALA A 607 20.55 -11.81 -4.11
N GLU A 608 19.47 -12.57 -4.35
CA GLU A 608 19.06 -12.99 -5.69
C GLU A 608 18.61 -11.81 -6.55
N GLN A 609 17.77 -10.92 -6.02
CA GLN A 609 17.24 -9.80 -6.80
C GLN A 609 18.34 -8.79 -7.19
N VAL A 610 19.22 -8.41 -6.25
CA VAL A 610 20.31 -7.47 -6.50
C VAL A 610 21.38 -8.07 -7.43
N ALA A 611 21.76 -9.34 -7.22
CA ALA A 611 22.75 -9.99 -8.09
C ALA A 611 22.25 -10.15 -9.54
N ASN A 612 20.95 -10.32 -9.73
CA ASN A 612 20.32 -10.38 -11.06
C ASN A 612 19.98 -9.00 -11.65
N GLY A 613 20.31 -7.90 -10.96
CA GLY A 613 20.02 -6.53 -11.41
C GLY A 613 18.53 -6.20 -11.46
N GLN A 614 17.73 -6.81 -10.59
CA GLN A 614 16.27 -6.64 -10.54
C GLN A 614 15.83 -5.52 -9.59
N LEU A 615 16.74 -5.00 -8.78
CA LEU A 615 16.54 -3.84 -7.90
C LEU A 615 17.53 -2.75 -8.30
N ASP A 616 17.09 -1.50 -8.28
CA ASP A 616 17.93 -0.34 -8.52
C ASP A 616 18.79 -0.04 -7.30
N ASP A 617 20.04 0.40 -7.51
CA ASP A 617 20.98 0.67 -6.43
C ASP A 617 20.51 1.80 -5.50
N ASN A 618 19.88 1.40 -4.41
CA ASN A 618 19.38 2.31 -3.37
C ASN A 618 20.51 3.03 -2.61
N THR A 619 21.79 2.70 -2.85
CA THR A 619 22.95 3.30 -2.19
C THR A 619 23.59 4.44 -2.98
N GLY A 620 23.14 4.71 -4.22
CA GLY A 620 23.70 5.78 -5.05
C GLY A 620 25.14 5.55 -5.54
N GLY A 621 25.50 4.28 -5.78
CA GLY A 621 26.81 3.82 -6.24
C GLY A 621 27.82 3.60 -5.12
N ALA A 622 27.35 3.33 -3.90
CA ALA A 622 28.22 3.23 -2.74
C ALA A 622 29.12 2.00 -2.82
N THR A 623 30.33 2.16 -2.29
CA THR A 623 31.30 1.06 -2.16
C THR A 623 31.66 0.81 -0.71
N HIS A 624 31.26 1.69 0.21
CA HIS A 624 31.58 1.61 1.61
C HIS A 624 30.40 2.09 2.43
N TYR A 625 30.26 1.55 3.64
CA TYR A 625 29.33 2.03 4.63
C TYR A 625 29.91 1.81 6.03
N TYR A 626 29.39 2.53 7.01
CA TYR A 626 29.61 2.24 8.42
C TYR A 626 28.36 2.58 9.21
N SER A 627 28.18 1.99 10.40
CA SER A 627 27.04 2.31 11.25
C SER A 627 27.27 3.63 11.98
N GLU A 628 26.28 4.52 11.98
CA GLU A 628 26.28 5.78 12.74
C GLU A 628 26.47 5.56 14.25
N THR A 629 26.15 4.35 14.74
CA THR A 629 26.36 3.95 16.13
C THR A 629 27.84 3.76 16.49
N MET A 630 28.75 3.76 15.51
CA MET A 630 30.18 3.73 15.75
C MET A 630 30.65 5.02 16.43
N ARG A 631 31.30 4.86 17.59
CA ARG A 631 31.81 5.98 18.40
C ARG A 631 32.76 6.93 17.65
N ARG A 632 33.45 6.43 16.62
CA ARG A 632 34.33 7.24 15.75
C ARG A 632 34.12 6.83 14.30
N PRO A 633 33.83 7.79 13.38
CA PRO A 633 33.79 7.53 11.96
C PRO A 633 35.13 6.94 11.45
N PRO A 634 35.09 6.04 10.46
CA PRO A 634 36.31 5.53 9.84
C PRO A 634 37.12 6.66 9.18
N PRO A 635 38.47 6.63 9.23
CA PRO A 635 39.30 7.66 8.61
C PRO A 635 39.05 7.85 7.11
N TRP A 636 38.60 6.80 6.42
CA TRP A 636 38.31 6.80 4.98
C TRP A 636 37.02 7.56 4.62
N ALA A 637 36.17 7.90 5.60
CA ALA A 637 34.93 8.64 5.35
C ALA A 637 35.16 10.16 5.10
N ASN A 638 36.41 10.63 5.18
CA ASN A 638 36.78 12.01 4.88
C ASN A 638 36.89 12.25 3.36
N PRO A 639 36.73 13.52 2.89
CA PRO A 639 36.89 13.87 1.48
C PRO A 639 38.18 13.30 0.87
N PRO A 640 38.14 12.74 -0.36
CA PRO A 640 37.09 12.91 -1.37
C PRO A 640 35.91 11.93 -1.26
N ALA A 641 35.85 11.11 -0.20
CA ALA A 641 34.69 10.27 0.05
C ALA A 641 33.43 11.14 0.17
N LYS A 642 32.40 10.79 -0.58
CA LYS A 642 31.12 11.49 -0.60
C LYS A 642 30.05 10.56 -0.08
N GLN A 643 29.41 10.95 1.01
CA GLN A 643 28.22 10.27 1.49
C GLN A 643 27.15 10.34 0.39
N THR A 644 26.60 9.18 0.04
CA THR A 644 25.59 9.04 -1.01
C THR A 644 24.20 9.00 -0.43
N THR A 645 24.02 8.27 0.67
CA THR A 645 22.74 8.11 1.36
C THR A 645 22.96 7.56 2.77
N GLN A 646 21.89 7.56 3.56
CA GLN A 646 21.80 6.86 4.84
C GLN A 646 20.57 5.95 4.79
N ILE A 647 20.75 4.67 5.13
CA ILE A 647 19.67 3.69 5.15
C ILE A 647 19.75 2.93 6.48
N GLY A 648 18.69 3.02 7.29
CA GLY A 648 18.75 2.53 8.67
C GLY A 648 19.84 3.22 9.45
N SER A 649 20.61 2.46 10.25
CA SER A 649 21.76 3.01 10.97
C SER A 649 23.03 3.08 10.12
N HIS A 650 22.99 2.74 8.83
CA HIS A 650 24.17 2.70 7.95
C HIS A 650 24.29 3.96 7.08
N LEU A 651 25.46 4.59 7.11
CA LEU A 651 25.86 5.72 6.26
C LEU A 651 26.68 5.18 5.08
N PHE A 652 26.26 5.44 3.84
CA PHE A 652 26.85 4.90 2.61
C PHE A 652 27.69 5.94 1.86
N PHE A 653 28.82 5.52 1.28
CA PHE A 653 29.81 6.40 0.67
C PHE A 653 30.33 5.88 -0.68
N LYS A 654 30.62 6.82 -1.59
CA LYS A 654 31.38 6.60 -2.83
C LYS A 654 32.63 7.48 -2.88
N ASN A 655 33.48 7.26 -3.87
CA ASN A 655 34.75 7.99 -4.07
C ASN A 655 35.74 7.87 -2.90
N VAL A 656 35.66 6.75 -2.15
CA VAL A 656 36.62 6.39 -1.11
C VAL A 656 37.94 5.97 -1.79
N ARG A 657 39.06 6.52 -1.33
CA ARG A 657 40.41 6.25 -1.86
C ARG A 657 41.13 5.15 -1.11
#